data_AF-F7VMQ7-F1
#
_entry.id   AF-F7VMQ7-F1
#
_cell.length_a   1.000
_cell.length_b   1.000
_cell.length_c   1.000
_cell.angle_alpha   90.00
_cell.angle_beta   90.00
_cell.angle_gamma   90.00
#
_symmetry.space_group_name_H-M   'P 1'
#
loop_
_entity.id
_entity.type
_entity.pdbx_description
1 polymer ?
#
loop_
_entity_poly.entity_id
_entity_poly.type
_entity_poly.pdbx_seq_one_letter_code
_entity_poly.pdbx_strand_id
1 'polypeptide(L)'
;MPSLASISGPTYVTSQLLVQQTAYKLSDKIFSYSPDTFDLDVAVKEWAEANEKNVHGETTTVVPLQTRAGAGAFALGYIFSKDFDLAKRHVPQTLLAPSLSLRHLRSSLDQLALLYGVSSPFVAHVAAADYNAQDGLGADYATALQIAEDLGLALVSSSSAYEVQHMSLLATLLASVLPTLHIYDGIRTARESLRVVDALGEAHIAHVYAKVSKEAAALNKRLDTAGKVVELLKAFNSELGTSYAPFEYHGHEAPETVLVVFGSAEAQLAKQVATALAADGKKVGTVVVRVYRPFVEEAFLEVLPASVQQIAVLGQVADAASVEDANVQSALYSDVLTAVSFTEKLSQAPEVVDIRYAVTDAHTPSSISSIFDKLTSKGETEPVAFTLAAVEEAQQYVFWDVDNSSAVASPAAVGKLLETEQSSNVYVHQTYDNLVQGGVVRTDIRVSQRSIEAPYPVENADVVFVGEEKLLKEIAIVKGVKAGGKLIVRLPSFKEDELEKRIPAAAQKEIQEKNVELYVLDTSSSPALEKEARLVVDVAFLRVARADITKFDSLSTDQDALTEAVNALDQSVRKVEVPATWAEAEGAVAPLVDSVKPNSFVAFQKEEEEESSSLENWQSAAKGFAFKEAYGTQNQLRPDLTVKTYTIKVKENRRLTPTNYDRNIFHIEFDLGDSGLTYNIGEALGIHADNDPEQVLQFILAYGLNADDLVQVPSREDPAVLETRTVYQSLVQNVDILGKPPKRFFESLAQFATDEEEKKKLERLGSKEGADEFKRLTEEDTVTYVDVLDMFKSAHPDFSDLVRIVDPLKRREYSIASAQAVTPNSVTLMIVVVNWVDTKGRTRYGHATRYLSGLAPGATITASVKPSVMKLPVKDTAPSLWPVLVPVSLPSARSSSTALCRRRRARRSAPSFSTSVPATSARSTSTARSGRRTSTPASSRCSAPPSRATSPRRSTFRIACARPSPTSSRPISRRRAPSTSAVLPGPCLMSLPCSRRPLLLRLRGAAARLTPARRLRGLRRMVAMSLRCTKCMSL
;
A
#
# COMPACT_ATOMS: atom_id res chain seq x y z
N MET A 1 2.01 -18.00 5.10
CA MET A 1 0.88 -18.76 4.53
C MET A 1 0.97 -20.24 4.94
N PRO A 2 -0.04 -21.09 4.66
CA PRO A 2 0.14 -22.56 4.73
C PRO A 2 1.31 -23.04 3.85
N SER A 3 1.98 -24.11 4.27
CA SER A 3 3.07 -24.73 3.51
C SER A 3 2.54 -25.49 2.29
N LEU A 4 3.34 -25.59 1.24
CA LEU A 4 2.94 -26.18 -0.03
C LEU A 4 2.47 -27.64 0.09
N ALA A 5 3.05 -28.39 1.04
CA ALA A 5 2.69 -29.77 1.37
C ALA A 5 1.46 -29.92 2.28
N SER A 6 0.98 -28.85 2.93
CA SER A 6 -0.23 -28.88 3.77
C SER A 6 -1.54 -28.78 2.98
N ILE A 7 -1.48 -28.34 1.72
CA ILE A 7 -2.64 -28.16 0.84
C ILE A 7 -2.93 -29.49 0.13
N SER A 8 -3.71 -30.36 0.76
CA SER A 8 -4.17 -31.63 0.17
C SER A 8 -5.41 -32.20 0.86
N GLY A 9 -6.39 -32.67 0.09
CA GLY A 9 -7.65 -33.19 0.63
C GLY A 9 -8.46 -32.11 1.36
N PRO A 10 -9.26 -32.47 2.38
CA PRO A 10 -10.24 -31.56 2.98
C PRO A 10 -9.58 -30.45 3.80
N THR A 11 -9.33 -29.32 3.16
CA THR A 11 -8.55 -28.19 3.70
C THR A 11 -9.31 -26.88 3.55
N TYR A 12 -9.19 -25.99 4.54
CA TYR A 12 -9.64 -24.59 4.42
C TYR A 12 -8.61 -23.79 3.61
N VAL A 13 -9.03 -23.27 2.46
CA VAL A 13 -8.18 -22.56 1.50
C VAL A 13 -8.97 -21.47 0.79
N THR A 14 -8.28 -20.51 0.17
CA THR A 14 -8.86 -19.56 -0.78
C THR A 14 -8.62 -20.02 -2.21
N SER A 15 -9.49 -19.63 -3.14
CA SER A 15 -9.32 -20.00 -4.56
C SER A 15 -8.01 -19.47 -5.15
N GLN A 16 -7.57 -18.28 -4.73
CA GLN A 16 -6.30 -17.69 -5.15
C GLN A 16 -5.10 -18.57 -4.74
N LEU A 17 -5.13 -19.16 -3.55
CA LEU A 17 -4.08 -20.06 -3.07
C LEU A 17 -3.97 -21.33 -3.92
N LEU A 18 -5.10 -21.89 -4.39
CA LEU A 18 -5.13 -23.07 -5.27
C LEU A 18 -4.59 -22.77 -6.69
N VAL A 19 -4.86 -21.56 -7.21
CA VAL A 19 -4.22 -21.08 -8.46
C VAL A 19 -2.71 -20.92 -8.25
N GLN A 20 -2.30 -20.26 -7.16
CA GLN A 20 -0.89 -20.08 -6.82
C GLN A 20 -0.15 -21.43 -6.68
N GLN A 21 -0.75 -22.42 -6.00
CA GLN A 21 -0.18 -23.77 -5.83
C GLN A 21 0.06 -24.45 -7.19
N THR A 22 -0.93 -24.39 -8.07
CA THR A 22 -0.90 -25.01 -9.40
C THR A 22 0.15 -24.32 -10.29
N ALA A 23 0.13 -22.99 -10.34
CA ALA A 23 1.14 -22.19 -11.02
C ALA A 23 2.56 -22.48 -10.54
N TYR A 24 2.78 -22.51 -9.22
CA TYR A 24 4.10 -22.75 -8.62
C TYR A 24 4.65 -24.13 -8.96
N LYS A 25 3.82 -25.17 -8.91
CA LYS A 25 4.25 -26.56 -9.18
C LYS A 25 4.53 -26.85 -10.65
N LEU A 26 3.87 -26.18 -11.59
CA LEU A 26 3.95 -26.48 -13.02
C LEU A 26 4.92 -25.59 -13.83
N SER A 27 5.37 -24.47 -13.27
CA SER A 27 6.19 -23.48 -13.99
C SER A 27 7.70 -23.61 -13.75
N ASP A 28 8.51 -23.13 -14.68
CA ASP A 28 9.93 -22.80 -14.41
C ASP A 28 10.06 -21.36 -13.87
N LYS A 29 9.31 -20.40 -14.44
CA LYS A 29 9.18 -19.03 -13.88
C LYS A 29 7.74 -18.57 -13.78
N ILE A 30 7.51 -17.75 -12.77
CA ILE A 30 6.31 -16.95 -12.59
C ILE A 30 6.72 -15.48 -12.70
N PHE A 31 6.16 -14.78 -13.66
CA PHE A 31 6.17 -13.33 -13.70
C PHE A 31 4.94 -12.84 -12.95
N SER A 32 5.10 -11.94 -11.98
CA SER A 32 3.96 -11.42 -11.21
C SER A 32 3.87 -9.90 -11.27
N TYR A 33 2.64 -9.42 -11.40
CA TYR A 33 2.27 -8.04 -11.07
C TYR A 33 1.11 -8.10 -10.08
N SER A 34 1.43 -7.83 -8.81
CA SER A 34 0.45 -7.48 -7.79
C SER A 34 0.67 -6.02 -7.40
N PRO A 35 -0.38 -5.18 -7.35
CA PRO A 35 -0.40 -4.05 -6.43
C PRO A 35 -0.14 -4.54 -4.99
N ASP A 36 0.50 -3.72 -4.17
CA ASP A 36 0.90 -4.09 -2.81
C ASP A 36 -0.29 -4.34 -1.88
N THR A 37 -1.48 -3.82 -2.22
CA THR A 37 -2.74 -4.10 -1.52
C THR A 37 -3.46 -5.37 -1.99
N PHE A 38 -3.05 -5.99 -3.10
CA PHE A 38 -3.82 -7.07 -3.75
C PHE A 38 -3.32 -8.48 -3.42
N ASP A 39 -2.08 -8.63 -2.94
CA ASP A 39 -1.49 -9.90 -2.46
C ASP A 39 -1.53 -11.10 -3.44
N LEU A 40 -1.58 -10.84 -4.75
CA LEU A 40 -1.79 -11.87 -5.78
C LEU A 40 -0.66 -12.91 -5.86
N ASP A 41 0.52 -12.64 -5.32
CA ASP A 41 1.72 -13.47 -5.42
C ASP A 41 2.39 -13.81 -4.07
N VAL A 42 1.71 -13.60 -2.94
CA VAL A 42 2.30 -13.81 -1.59
C VAL A 42 2.77 -15.25 -1.34
N ALA A 43 1.93 -16.28 -1.53
CA ALA A 43 2.37 -17.64 -1.21
C ALA A 43 3.42 -18.16 -2.21
N VAL A 44 3.38 -17.73 -3.49
CA VAL A 44 4.45 -18.10 -4.44
C VAL A 44 5.80 -17.45 -4.09
N LYS A 45 5.81 -16.22 -3.54
CA LYS A 45 7.01 -15.60 -2.94
C LYS A 45 7.51 -16.43 -1.76
N GLU A 46 6.65 -16.72 -0.78
CA GLU A 46 7.01 -17.54 0.40
C GLU A 46 7.59 -18.90 0.00
N TRP A 47 6.98 -19.61 -0.94
CA TRP A 47 7.46 -20.93 -1.39
C TRP A 47 8.78 -20.85 -2.18
N ALA A 48 8.99 -19.78 -2.96
CA ALA A 48 10.27 -19.53 -3.64
C ALA A 48 11.41 -19.28 -2.63
N GLU A 49 11.16 -18.48 -1.60
CA GLU A 49 12.09 -18.22 -0.50
C GLU A 49 12.37 -19.48 0.34
N ALA A 50 11.34 -20.28 0.61
CA ALA A 50 11.46 -21.61 1.23
C ALA A 50 12.19 -22.64 0.34
N ASN A 51 12.50 -22.30 -0.92
CA ASN A 51 13.14 -23.19 -1.90
C ASN A 51 12.34 -24.48 -2.16
N GLU A 52 11.01 -24.37 -2.17
CA GLU A 52 10.10 -25.47 -2.48
C GLU A 52 10.23 -25.94 -3.93
N LYS A 53 10.08 -27.25 -4.17
CA LYS A 53 10.36 -27.86 -5.48
C LYS A 53 9.13 -28.00 -6.37
N ASN A 54 9.28 -27.67 -7.64
CA ASN A 54 8.29 -27.90 -8.69
C ASN A 54 8.29 -29.36 -9.19
N VAL A 55 7.36 -29.69 -10.09
CA VAL A 55 7.22 -31.04 -10.67
C VAL A 55 8.46 -31.49 -11.46
N HIS A 56 9.31 -30.54 -11.89
CA HIS A 56 10.57 -30.79 -12.59
C HIS A 56 11.77 -30.97 -11.65
N GLY A 57 11.58 -30.84 -10.33
CA GLY A 57 12.61 -31.05 -9.30
C GLY A 57 13.49 -29.83 -9.01
N GLU A 58 13.17 -28.69 -9.61
CA GLU A 58 13.85 -27.39 -9.47
C GLU A 58 13.02 -26.43 -8.61
N THR A 59 13.55 -25.25 -8.28
CA THR A 59 12.82 -24.18 -7.59
C THR A 59 12.25 -23.18 -8.60
N THR A 60 10.95 -22.90 -8.52
CA THR A 60 10.26 -21.99 -9.45
C THR A 60 10.70 -20.55 -9.20
N THR A 61 11.22 -19.87 -10.23
CA THR A 61 11.68 -18.49 -10.07
C THR A 61 10.50 -17.53 -10.13
N VAL A 62 10.14 -16.89 -9.01
CA VAL A 62 9.17 -15.78 -9.01
C VAL A 62 9.89 -14.47 -9.29
N VAL A 63 9.36 -13.68 -10.22
CA VAL A 63 9.90 -12.37 -10.63
C VAL A 63 8.77 -11.32 -10.50
N PRO A 64 8.64 -10.67 -9.33
CA PRO A 64 7.70 -9.58 -9.14
C PRO A 64 8.20 -8.33 -9.86
N LEU A 65 7.31 -7.66 -10.60
CA LEU A 65 7.66 -6.57 -11.50
C LEU A 65 6.85 -5.30 -11.20
N GLN A 66 7.53 -4.17 -11.12
CA GLN A 66 6.96 -2.88 -10.67
C GLN A 66 5.89 -2.27 -11.60
N THR A 67 5.75 -2.76 -12.84
CA THR A 67 4.84 -2.15 -13.83
C THR A 67 4.03 -3.18 -14.61
N ARG A 68 2.77 -2.84 -14.89
CA ARG A 68 1.79 -3.68 -15.61
C ARG A 68 2.33 -4.16 -16.97
N ALA A 69 2.89 -3.23 -17.74
CA ALA A 69 3.50 -3.55 -19.03
C ALA A 69 4.85 -4.29 -18.89
N GLY A 70 5.62 -4.01 -17.83
CA GLY A 70 6.89 -4.67 -17.54
C GLY A 70 6.75 -6.18 -17.33
N ALA A 71 5.66 -6.64 -16.71
CA ALA A 71 5.36 -8.06 -16.54
C ALA A 71 5.32 -8.82 -17.88
N GLY A 72 4.57 -8.31 -18.87
CA GLY A 72 4.48 -8.91 -20.20
C GLY A 72 5.76 -8.74 -21.02
N ALA A 73 6.37 -7.56 -21.00
CA ALA A 73 7.58 -7.27 -21.76
C ALA A 73 8.78 -8.09 -21.27
N PHE A 74 8.90 -8.33 -19.96
CA PHE A 74 9.95 -9.16 -19.38
C PHE A 74 9.70 -10.66 -19.64
N ALA A 75 8.46 -11.13 -19.54
CA ALA A 75 8.10 -12.51 -19.90
C ALA A 75 8.44 -12.80 -21.38
N LEU A 76 8.01 -11.92 -22.29
CA LEU A 76 8.35 -11.95 -23.72
C LEU A 76 9.87 -11.95 -23.94
N GLY A 77 10.58 -11.02 -23.30
CA GLY A 77 12.03 -10.87 -23.41
C GLY A 77 12.81 -12.08 -22.88
N TYR A 78 12.31 -12.76 -21.84
CA TYR A 78 12.88 -14.00 -21.32
C TYR A 78 12.66 -15.18 -22.26
N ILE A 79 11.42 -15.38 -22.72
CA ILE A 79 11.01 -16.47 -23.64
C ILE A 79 11.79 -16.42 -24.96
N PHE A 80 12.16 -15.23 -25.44
CA PHE A 80 12.97 -15.03 -26.65
C PHE A 80 14.44 -14.66 -26.39
N SER A 81 14.94 -14.80 -25.16
CA SER A 81 16.34 -14.58 -24.84
C SER A 81 17.25 -15.68 -25.44
N LYS A 82 18.49 -15.30 -25.78
CA LYS A 82 19.54 -16.25 -26.15
C LYS A 82 20.07 -17.05 -24.96
N ASP A 83 19.82 -16.56 -23.74
CA ASP A 83 20.21 -17.18 -22.48
C ASP A 83 19.12 -18.12 -21.93
N PHE A 84 18.01 -18.30 -22.65
CA PHE A 84 16.97 -19.27 -22.33
C PHE A 84 17.48 -20.70 -22.60
N ASP A 85 17.37 -21.59 -21.60
CA ASP A 85 17.80 -22.98 -21.75
C ASP A 85 16.82 -23.74 -22.67
N LEU A 86 17.30 -24.13 -23.84
CA LEU A 86 16.56 -24.90 -24.82
C LEU A 86 16.04 -26.25 -24.29
N ALA A 87 16.64 -26.81 -23.23
CA ALA A 87 16.12 -28.00 -22.55
C ALA A 87 14.78 -27.73 -21.82
N LYS A 88 14.57 -26.50 -21.32
CA LYS A 88 13.37 -26.09 -20.59
C LYS A 88 12.22 -25.61 -21.47
N ARG A 89 12.37 -25.62 -22.79
CA ARG A 89 11.37 -25.09 -23.75
C ARG A 89 10.00 -25.79 -23.71
N HIS A 90 9.92 -26.96 -23.08
CA HIS A 90 8.68 -27.71 -22.87
C HIS A 90 8.00 -27.42 -21.52
N VAL A 91 8.62 -26.62 -20.64
CA VAL A 91 8.08 -26.25 -19.32
C VAL A 91 7.26 -24.97 -19.44
N PRO A 92 6.06 -24.90 -18.85
CA PRO A 92 5.26 -23.67 -18.75
C PRO A 92 6.00 -22.47 -18.15
N GLN A 93 5.71 -21.31 -18.73
CA GLN A 93 6.05 -20.00 -18.20
C GLN A 93 4.74 -19.29 -17.85
N THR A 94 4.63 -18.77 -16.63
CA THR A 94 3.34 -18.33 -16.08
C THR A 94 3.35 -16.84 -15.75
N LEU A 95 2.22 -16.18 -16.02
CA LEU A 95 1.94 -14.82 -15.59
C LEU A 95 0.83 -14.81 -14.52
N LEU A 96 1.07 -14.16 -13.38
CA LEU A 96 0.05 -13.81 -12.38
C LEU A 96 -0.21 -12.31 -12.44
N ALA A 97 -1.43 -11.90 -12.82
CA ALA A 97 -1.82 -10.49 -12.88
C ALA A 97 -3.36 -10.31 -12.69
N PRO A 98 -3.84 -9.16 -12.20
CA PRO A 98 -5.25 -8.79 -12.26
C PRO A 98 -5.68 -8.39 -13.69
N SER A 99 -6.98 -8.47 -14.01
CA SER A 99 -7.49 -8.19 -15.36
C SER A 99 -7.24 -6.75 -15.83
N LEU A 100 -7.18 -5.77 -14.92
CA LEU A 100 -6.73 -4.39 -15.19
C LEU A 100 -5.33 -4.27 -15.83
N SER A 101 -4.48 -5.31 -15.73
CA SER A 101 -3.18 -5.35 -16.40
C SER A 101 -3.30 -5.77 -17.86
N LEU A 102 -4.31 -6.54 -18.26
CA LEU A 102 -4.42 -7.10 -19.61
C LEU A 102 -4.44 -6.01 -20.69
N ARG A 103 -5.15 -4.90 -20.46
CA ARG A 103 -5.17 -3.72 -21.36
C ARG A 103 -3.75 -3.16 -21.62
N HIS A 104 -2.86 -3.25 -20.64
CA HIS A 104 -1.46 -2.82 -20.70
C HIS A 104 -0.52 -3.90 -21.29
N LEU A 105 -0.92 -5.17 -21.18
CA LEU A 105 -0.17 -6.35 -21.64
C LEU A 105 -0.43 -6.69 -23.12
N ARG A 106 -1.52 -6.18 -23.71
CA ARG A 106 -1.99 -6.48 -25.08
C ARG A 106 -0.89 -6.58 -26.13
N SER A 107 0.04 -5.62 -26.18
CA SER A 107 1.13 -5.60 -27.17
C SER A 107 2.21 -6.68 -26.95
N SER A 108 2.37 -7.17 -25.71
CA SER A 108 3.25 -8.30 -25.39
C SER A 108 2.55 -9.63 -25.66
N LEU A 109 1.25 -9.72 -25.35
CA LEU A 109 0.42 -10.90 -25.64
C LEU A 109 0.26 -11.14 -27.15
N ASP A 110 0.10 -10.08 -27.95
CA ASP A 110 0.09 -10.14 -29.42
C ASP A 110 1.40 -10.75 -29.97
N GLN A 111 2.55 -10.27 -29.50
CA GLN A 111 3.85 -10.80 -29.91
C GLN A 111 4.10 -12.23 -29.42
N LEU A 112 3.58 -12.62 -28.25
CA LEU A 112 3.58 -13.99 -27.78
C LEU A 112 2.71 -14.91 -28.65
N ALA A 113 1.50 -14.48 -29.03
CA ALA A 113 0.60 -15.23 -29.90
C ALA A 113 1.20 -15.46 -31.29
N LEU A 114 1.72 -14.40 -31.92
CA LEU A 114 2.35 -14.45 -33.25
C LEU A 114 3.60 -15.33 -33.30
N LEU A 115 4.36 -15.42 -32.21
CA LEU A 115 5.59 -16.20 -32.10
C LEU A 115 5.42 -17.53 -31.33
N TYR A 116 4.19 -17.91 -30.98
CA TYR A 116 3.90 -19.05 -30.11
C TYR A 116 4.47 -20.38 -30.63
N GLY A 117 4.46 -20.60 -31.95
CA GLY A 117 5.08 -21.78 -32.57
C GLY A 117 6.60 -21.93 -32.35
N VAL A 118 7.24 -20.93 -31.74
CA VAL A 118 8.65 -20.96 -31.30
C VAL A 118 8.83 -20.50 -29.83
N SER A 119 7.78 -20.25 -29.05
CA SER A 119 7.92 -19.97 -27.61
C SER A 119 8.03 -21.28 -26.79
N SER A 120 8.08 -21.15 -25.46
CA SER A 120 7.62 -22.18 -24.54
C SER A 120 6.08 -22.08 -24.37
N PRO A 121 5.42 -23.09 -23.77
CA PRO A 121 4.04 -22.97 -23.29
C PRO A 121 3.87 -21.72 -22.39
N PHE A 122 2.81 -20.95 -22.61
CA PHE A 122 2.52 -19.73 -21.84
C PHE A 122 1.08 -19.73 -21.33
N VAL A 123 0.94 -19.55 -20.02
CA VAL A 123 -0.36 -19.40 -19.34
C VAL A 123 -0.37 -18.11 -18.51
N ALA A 124 -1.49 -17.38 -18.54
CA ALA A 124 -1.72 -16.28 -17.63
C ALA A 124 -2.93 -16.60 -16.74
N HIS A 125 -2.72 -16.73 -15.43
CA HIS A 125 -3.82 -16.80 -14.48
C HIS A 125 -4.19 -15.38 -14.04
N VAL A 126 -5.40 -14.99 -14.42
CA VAL A 126 -5.94 -13.65 -14.30
C VAL A 126 -6.99 -13.64 -13.20
N ALA A 127 -6.74 -12.85 -12.16
CA ALA A 127 -7.79 -12.51 -11.20
C ALA A 127 -8.65 -11.39 -11.81
N ALA A 128 -9.96 -11.62 -11.99
CA ALA A 128 -10.88 -10.62 -12.51
C ALA A 128 -11.04 -9.50 -11.48
N ALA A 129 -10.41 -8.36 -11.74
CA ALA A 129 -10.33 -7.22 -10.86
C ALA A 129 -9.94 -5.96 -11.67
N ASP A 130 -10.85 -4.99 -11.74
CA ASP A 130 -10.60 -3.62 -12.18
C ASP A 130 -11.14 -2.61 -11.15
N TYR A 131 -10.71 -1.35 -11.26
CA TYR A 131 -11.06 -0.27 -10.34
C TYR A 131 -11.58 0.95 -11.12
N ASN A 132 -12.83 1.33 -10.85
CA ASN A 132 -13.42 2.59 -11.30
C ASN A 132 -13.43 3.60 -10.15
N ALA A 133 -12.93 4.81 -10.38
CA ALA A 133 -12.91 5.89 -9.38
C ALA A 133 -14.30 6.41 -8.96
N GLN A 134 -15.37 6.07 -9.68
CA GLN A 134 -16.76 6.39 -9.30
C GLN A 134 -17.48 5.23 -8.61
N ASP A 135 -17.21 3.99 -9.04
CA ASP A 135 -18.01 2.82 -8.64
C ASP A 135 -17.28 1.81 -7.74
N GLY A 136 -15.97 1.93 -7.56
CA GLY A 136 -15.16 1.05 -6.72
C GLY A 136 -14.50 -0.11 -7.48
N LEU A 137 -14.27 -1.21 -6.77
CA LEU A 137 -13.70 -2.45 -7.30
C LEU A 137 -14.79 -3.34 -7.91
N GLY A 138 -14.48 -4.00 -9.02
CA GLY A 138 -15.38 -4.93 -9.70
C GLY A 138 -14.65 -6.03 -10.47
N ALA A 139 -15.36 -7.11 -10.79
CA ALA A 139 -14.80 -8.30 -11.42
C ALA A 139 -14.83 -8.19 -12.96
N ASP A 140 -13.85 -7.49 -13.55
CA ASP A 140 -13.77 -7.31 -15.02
C ASP A 140 -13.37 -8.62 -15.72
N TYR A 141 -14.36 -9.25 -16.36
CA TYR A 141 -14.21 -10.31 -17.36
C TYR A 141 -14.23 -9.76 -18.80
N ALA A 142 -14.96 -8.67 -19.05
CA ALA A 142 -15.14 -8.09 -20.39
C ALA A 142 -13.82 -7.80 -21.12
N THR A 143 -12.81 -7.27 -20.41
CA THR A 143 -11.45 -7.09 -20.94
C THR A 143 -10.80 -8.40 -21.37
N ALA A 144 -11.02 -9.49 -20.64
CA ALA A 144 -10.44 -10.80 -20.96
C ALA A 144 -11.14 -11.47 -22.15
N LEU A 145 -12.48 -11.33 -22.25
CA LEU A 145 -13.26 -11.76 -23.43
C LEU A 145 -12.73 -11.07 -24.70
N GLN A 146 -12.63 -9.73 -24.68
CA GLN A 146 -12.15 -8.95 -25.82
C GLN A 146 -10.70 -9.26 -26.20
N ILE A 147 -9.80 -9.41 -25.22
CA ILE A 147 -8.37 -9.68 -25.51
C ILE A 147 -8.14 -11.12 -25.97
N ALA A 148 -8.93 -12.09 -25.52
CA ALA A 148 -8.89 -13.45 -26.05
C ALA A 148 -9.34 -13.52 -27.51
N GLU A 149 -10.37 -12.74 -27.88
CA GLU A 149 -10.84 -12.62 -29.25
C GLU A 149 -9.86 -11.86 -30.15
N ASP A 150 -9.47 -10.65 -29.76
CA ASP A 150 -8.60 -9.75 -30.54
C ASP A 150 -7.24 -10.37 -30.89
N LEU A 151 -6.73 -11.28 -30.05
CA LEU A 151 -5.41 -11.90 -30.17
C LEU A 151 -5.47 -13.41 -30.46
N GLY A 152 -6.66 -14.02 -30.53
CA GLY A 152 -6.83 -15.46 -30.76
C GLY A 152 -6.28 -16.36 -29.64
N LEU A 153 -6.24 -15.87 -28.40
CA LEU A 153 -5.81 -16.64 -27.23
C LEU A 153 -6.92 -17.60 -26.79
N ALA A 154 -6.56 -18.73 -26.18
CA ALA A 154 -7.54 -19.55 -25.49
C ALA A 154 -7.99 -18.84 -24.19
N LEU A 155 -9.26 -18.99 -23.80
CA LEU A 155 -9.80 -18.43 -22.55
C LEU A 155 -10.64 -19.47 -21.81
N VAL A 156 -10.20 -19.79 -20.59
CA VAL A 156 -10.86 -20.70 -19.65
C VAL A 156 -11.32 -19.93 -18.43
N SER A 157 -12.59 -20.03 -18.06
CA SER A 157 -13.12 -19.52 -16.79
C SER A 157 -13.17 -20.63 -15.73
N SER A 158 -12.98 -20.26 -14.47
CA SER A 158 -13.41 -21.08 -13.33
C SER A 158 -14.80 -20.65 -12.89
N SER A 159 -15.77 -21.56 -12.85
CA SER A 159 -17.09 -21.24 -12.31
C SER A 159 -17.15 -21.34 -10.78
N SER A 160 -16.29 -22.13 -10.12
CA SER A 160 -16.35 -22.37 -8.66
C SER A 160 -14.98 -22.63 -8.04
N ALA A 161 -14.80 -22.23 -6.77
CA ALA A 161 -13.63 -22.53 -5.95
C ALA A 161 -13.25 -24.03 -5.96
N TYR A 162 -14.24 -24.92 -5.98
CA TYR A 162 -14.02 -26.37 -6.02
C TYR A 162 -13.42 -26.86 -7.35
N GLU A 163 -13.61 -26.15 -8.47
CA GLU A 163 -13.00 -26.46 -9.76
C GLU A 163 -11.85 -25.51 -10.16
N VAL A 164 -11.58 -24.43 -9.41
CA VAL A 164 -10.52 -23.45 -9.73
C VAL A 164 -9.16 -24.10 -9.93
N GLN A 165 -8.80 -25.08 -9.09
CA GLN A 165 -7.55 -25.82 -9.21
C GLN A 165 -7.52 -26.69 -10.48
N HIS A 166 -8.64 -27.34 -10.81
CA HIS A 166 -8.79 -28.15 -12.03
C HIS A 166 -8.72 -27.27 -13.29
N MET A 167 -9.38 -26.11 -13.31
CA MET A 167 -9.37 -25.19 -14.45
C MET A 167 -8.00 -24.51 -14.62
N SER A 168 -7.27 -24.23 -13.52
CA SER A 168 -5.88 -23.77 -13.58
C SER A 168 -4.95 -24.82 -14.19
N LEU A 169 -5.09 -26.09 -13.80
CA LEU A 169 -4.33 -27.23 -14.37
C LEU A 169 -4.70 -27.47 -15.85
N LEU A 170 -5.98 -27.42 -16.19
CA LEU A 170 -6.48 -27.53 -17.57
C LEU A 170 -5.94 -26.39 -18.45
N ALA A 171 -5.93 -25.15 -17.96
CA ALA A 171 -5.36 -24.01 -18.68
C ALA A 171 -3.84 -24.15 -18.89
N THR A 172 -3.12 -24.69 -17.90
CA THR A 172 -1.68 -24.98 -18.03
C THR A 172 -1.40 -26.11 -19.02
N LEU A 173 -2.32 -27.07 -19.18
CA LEU A 173 -2.25 -28.11 -20.21
C LEU A 173 -2.62 -27.57 -21.59
N LEU A 174 -3.65 -26.72 -21.69
CA LEU A 174 -4.06 -26.01 -22.92
C LEU A 174 -2.97 -25.07 -23.44
N ALA A 175 -2.15 -24.51 -22.54
CA ALA A 175 -0.97 -23.71 -22.85
C ALA A 175 0.08 -24.43 -23.71
N SER A 176 -0.05 -25.76 -23.94
CA SER A 176 0.75 -26.54 -24.90
C SER A 176 0.17 -26.55 -26.33
N VAL A 177 -1.10 -26.18 -26.52
CA VAL A 177 -1.81 -26.12 -27.81
C VAL A 177 -1.93 -24.67 -28.31
N LEU A 178 -2.29 -23.74 -27.42
CA LEU A 178 -2.34 -22.29 -27.66
C LEU A 178 -1.95 -21.52 -26.39
N PRO A 179 -1.40 -20.29 -26.49
CA PRO A 179 -1.20 -19.46 -25.31
C PRO A 179 -2.56 -19.16 -24.67
N THR A 180 -2.67 -19.41 -23.37
CA THR A 180 -3.96 -19.55 -22.68
C THR A 180 -4.12 -18.53 -21.55
N LEU A 181 -5.25 -17.84 -21.53
CA LEU A 181 -5.75 -17.07 -20.39
C LEU A 181 -6.65 -17.96 -19.52
N HIS A 182 -6.43 -17.93 -18.22
CA HIS A 182 -7.30 -18.53 -17.21
C HIS A 182 -7.87 -17.41 -16.35
N ILE A 183 -9.20 -17.29 -16.22
CA ILE A 183 -9.85 -16.23 -15.45
C ILE A 183 -10.75 -16.75 -14.34
N TYR A 184 -10.71 -16.08 -13.20
CA TYR A 184 -11.53 -16.36 -12.02
C TYR A 184 -11.81 -15.04 -11.29
N ASP A 185 -12.94 -14.91 -10.61
CA ASP A 185 -13.29 -13.75 -9.80
C ASP A 185 -12.20 -13.40 -8.77
N GLY A 186 -11.57 -12.24 -8.96
CA GLY A 186 -10.48 -11.71 -8.12
C GLY A 186 -10.94 -10.89 -6.91
N ILE A 187 -12.24 -10.55 -6.83
CA ILE A 187 -12.80 -9.72 -5.77
C ILE A 187 -13.34 -10.62 -4.65
N ARG A 188 -14.19 -11.61 -4.97
CA ARG A 188 -14.87 -12.45 -3.98
C ARG A 188 -14.32 -13.85 -3.90
N THR A 189 -14.49 -14.65 -4.96
CA THR A 189 -14.17 -16.09 -5.01
C THR A 189 -12.68 -16.34 -4.77
N ALA A 190 -11.79 -15.46 -5.23
CA ALA A 190 -10.36 -15.47 -4.92
C ALA A 190 -10.04 -15.37 -3.41
N ARG A 191 -10.85 -14.65 -2.65
CA ARG A 191 -10.57 -14.18 -1.28
C ARG A 191 -11.52 -14.73 -0.21
N GLU A 192 -12.56 -15.46 -0.60
CA GLU A 192 -13.40 -16.26 0.32
C GLU A 192 -12.60 -17.47 0.83
N SER A 193 -12.49 -17.62 2.15
CA SER A 193 -11.96 -18.83 2.80
C SER A 193 -13.07 -19.87 2.86
N LEU A 194 -12.82 -21.08 2.36
CA LEU A 194 -13.77 -22.18 2.38
C LEU A 194 -13.12 -23.56 2.39
N ARG A 195 -13.86 -24.57 2.84
CA ARG A 195 -13.42 -25.96 2.88
C ARG A 195 -13.54 -26.62 1.51
N VAL A 196 -12.40 -26.81 0.84
CA VAL A 196 -12.30 -27.60 -0.39
C VAL A 196 -12.01 -29.06 -0.02
N VAL A 197 -12.91 -29.97 -0.42
CA VAL A 197 -12.87 -31.39 0.01
C VAL A 197 -11.76 -32.17 -0.69
N ASP A 198 -11.62 -31.99 -2.00
CA ASP A 198 -10.74 -32.78 -2.87
C ASP A 198 -9.55 -31.97 -3.41
N ALA A 199 -8.98 -31.07 -2.60
CA ALA A 199 -7.84 -30.26 -3.01
C ALA A 199 -6.66 -31.16 -3.44
N LEU A 200 -6.21 -31.03 -4.69
CA LEU A 200 -5.15 -31.85 -5.26
C LEU A 200 -3.82 -31.57 -4.53
N GLY A 201 -3.31 -32.56 -3.80
CA GLY A 201 -1.97 -32.52 -3.24
C GLY A 201 -0.89 -32.52 -4.32
N GLU A 202 0.31 -32.06 -3.99
CA GLU A 202 1.41 -31.89 -4.95
C GLU A 202 1.71 -33.10 -5.86
N ALA A 203 1.71 -34.31 -5.29
CA ALA A 203 1.95 -35.54 -6.04
C ALA A 203 0.82 -35.89 -7.01
N HIS A 204 -0.41 -35.46 -6.73
CA HIS A 204 -1.56 -35.67 -7.61
C HIS A 204 -1.53 -34.69 -8.79
N ILE A 205 -1.24 -33.40 -8.54
CA ILE A 205 -0.99 -32.39 -9.60
C ILE A 205 0.11 -32.89 -10.54
N ALA A 206 1.23 -33.39 -9.98
CA ALA A 206 2.34 -33.96 -10.75
C ALA A 206 1.91 -35.15 -11.62
N HIS A 207 1.09 -36.06 -11.08
CA HIS A 207 0.62 -37.25 -11.80
C HIS A 207 -0.29 -36.90 -12.98
N VAL A 208 -1.33 -36.10 -12.73
CA VAL A 208 -2.31 -35.70 -13.77
C VAL A 208 -1.62 -34.89 -14.85
N TYR A 209 -0.77 -33.92 -14.49
CA TYR A 209 -0.01 -33.14 -15.47
C TYR A 209 0.89 -34.04 -16.34
N ALA A 210 1.68 -34.94 -15.73
CA ALA A 210 2.58 -35.82 -16.47
C ALA A 210 1.85 -36.80 -17.41
N LYS A 211 0.66 -37.28 -17.04
CA LYS A 211 -0.13 -38.19 -17.86
C LYS A 211 -0.90 -37.47 -18.97
N VAL A 212 -1.65 -36.41 -18.64
CA VAL A 212 -2.40 -35.64 -19.64
C VAL A 212 -1.47 -34.91 -20.61
N SER A 213 -0.31 -34.41 -20.18
CA SER A 213 0.69 -33.79 -21.08
C SER A 213 1.27 -34.80 -22.10
N LYS A 214 1.43 -36.06 -21.70
CA LYS A 214 1.86 -37.14 -22.61
C LYS A 214 0.80 -37.47 -23.67
N GLU A 215 -0.48 -37.35 -23.31
CA GLU A 215 -1.60 -37.53 -24.24
C GLU A 215 -1.84 -36.28 -25.10
N ALA A 216 -1.60 -35.09 -24.56
CA ALA A 216 -1.55 -33.81 -25.30
C ALA A 216 -0.51 -33.86 -26.44
N ALA A 217 0.65 -34.47 -26.20
CA ALA A 217 1.68 -34.70 -27.23
C ALA A 217 1.26 -35.71 -28.32
N ALA A 218 0.21 -36.51 -28.09
CA ALA A 218 -0.33 -37.51 -29.02
C ALA A 218 -1.60 -37.04 -29.77
N LEU A 219 -2.15 -35.86 -29.44
CA LEU A 219 -3.36 -35.29 -30.06
C LEU A 219 -3.32 -35.31 -31.59
N ASN A 220 -4.49 -35.49 -32.20
CA ASN A 220 -4.59 -35.65 -33.63
C ASN A 220 -4.22 -34.34 -34.37
N LYS A 221 -3.03 -34.33 -34.99
CA LYS A 221 -2.48 -33.19 -35.73
C LYS A 221 -3.31 -32.70 -36.91
N ARG A 222 -4.36 -33.44 -37.32
CA ARG A 222 -5.32 -33.03 -38.36
C ARG A 222 -6.54 -32.30 -37.82
N LEU A 223 -6.81 -32.36 -36.51
CA LEU A 223 -7.85 -31.54 -35.90
C LEU A 223 -7.46 -30.07 -35.98
N ASP A 224 -8.47 -29.22 -35.96
CA ASP A 224 -8.36 -27.78 -35.77
C ASP A 224 -8.01 -27.46 -34.29
N THR A 225 -8.24 -26.24 -33.82
CA THR A 225 -8.02 -25.91 -32.40
C THR A 225 -9.16 -26.43 -31.52
N ALA A 226 -10.43 -26.25 -31.91
CA ALA A 226 -11.59 -26.67 -31.12
C ALA A 226 -11.60 -28.19 -30.91
N GLY A 227 -11.35 -28.98 -31.96
CA GLY A 227 -11.23 -30.43 -31.86
C GLY A 227 -10.13 -30.88 -30.88
N LYS A 228 -8.97 -30.20 -30.86
CA LYS A 228 -7.88 -30.50 -29.90
C LYS A 228 -8.26 -30.17 -28.46
N VAL A 229 -8.99 -29.08 -28.24
CA VAL A 229 -9.49 -28.72 -26.90
C VAL A 229 -10.46 -29.78 -26.38
N VAL A 230 -11.39 -30.26 -27.22
CA VAL A 230 -12.34 -31.32 -26.86
C VAL A 230 -11.64 -32.67 -26.64
N GLU A 231 -10.62 -33.01 -27.43
CA GLU A 231 -9.81 -34.22 -27.25
C GLU A 231 -8.97 -34.17 -25.95
N LEU A 232 -8.35 -33.02 -25.64
CA LEU A 232 -7.61 -32.79 -24.39
C LEU A 232 -8.51 -32.81 -23.15
N LEU A 233 -9.70 -32.22 -23.23
CA LEU A 233 -10.67 -32.21 -22.13
C LEU A 233 -11.20 -33.61 -21.82
N LYS A 234 -11.34 -34.47 -22.83
CA LYS A 234 -11.68 -35.90 -22.66
C LYS A 234 -10.57 -36.69 -21.96
N ALA A 235 -9.30 -36.44 -22.29
CA ALA A 235 -8.18 -37.01 -21.54
C ALA A 235 -8.16 -36.52 -20.08
N PHE A 236 -8.28 -35.21 -19.87
CA PHE A 236 -8.32 -34.58 -18.54
C PHE A 236 -9.43 -35.15 -17.63
N ASN A 237 -10.66 -35.26 -18.15
CA ASN A 237 -11.79 -35.89 -17.47
C ASN A 237 -11.55 -37.37 -17.14
N SER A 238 -10.88 -38.12 -18.04
CA SER A 238 -10.56 -39.54 -17.83
C SER A 238 -9.57 -39.76 -16.67
N GLU A 239 -8.76 -38.75 -16.34
CA GLU A 239 -7.80 -38.81 -15.23
C GLU A 239 -8.37 -38.36 -13.89
N LEU A 240 -9.15 -37.28 -13.86
CA LEU A 240 -9.77 -36.78 -12.63
C LEU A 240 -11.07 -37.51 -12.27
N GLY A 241 -11.64 -38.31 -13.17
CA GLY A 241 -12.97 -38.91 -13.00
C GLY A 241 -14.12 -37.91 -13.10
N THR A 242 -13.85 -36.70 -13.61
CA THR A 242 -14.80 -35.60 -13.78
C THR A 242 -15.47 -35.65 -15.15
N SER A 243 -16.50 -34.82 -15.35
CA SER A 243 -17.26 -34.75 -16.61
C SER A 243 -17.36 -33.31 -17.15
N TYR A 244 -16.29 -32.53 -17.07
CA TYR A 244 -16.28 -31.13 -17.50
C TYR A 244 -16.52 -31.00 -19.01
N ALA A 245 -17.35 -30.04 -19.41
CA ALA A 245 -17.57 -29.69 -20.81
C ALA A 245 -17.24 -28.19 -21.09
N PRO A 246 -17.00 -27.80 -22.36
CA PRO A 246 -16.75 -26.39 -22.72
C PRO A 246 -17.93 -25.46 -22.35
N PHE A 247 -19.14 -26.03 -22.41
CA PHE A 247 -20.41 -25.47 -22.01
C PHE A 247 -21.16 -26.54 -21.21
N GLU A 248 -21.82 -26.18 -20.11
CA GLU A 248 -22.66 -27.12 -19.33
C GLU A 248 -24.05 -26.54 -19.10
N TYR A 249 -25.09 -27.37 -19.26
CA TYR A 249 -26.49 -27.00 -19.04
C TYR A 249 -26.98 -27.43 -17.65
N HIS A 250 -27.71 -26.55 -16.98
CA HIS A 250 -28.33 -26.80 -15.68
C HIS A 250 -29.74 -26.17 -15.64
N GLY A 251 -30.76 -26.93 -15.23
CA GLY A 251 -32.15 -26.46 -15.16
C GLY A 251 -33.16 -27.54 -15.55
N HIS A 252 -34.32 -27.11 -16.04
CA HIS A 252 -35.42 -28.00 -16.46
C HIS A 252 -35.04 -28.85 -17.68
N GLU A 253 -35.53 -30.09 -17.82
CA GLU A 253 -35.19 -30.95 -18.98
C GLU A 253 -35.69 -30.38 -20.33
N ALA A 254 -36.77 -29.60 -20.29
CA ALA A 254 -37.35 -28.93 -21.45
C ALA A 254 -37.62 -27.44 -21.15
N PRO A 255 -36.60 -26.57 -21.20
CA PRO A 255 -36.75 -25.13 -20.94
C PRO A 255 -37.43 -24.41 -22.11
N GLU A 256 -38.14 -23.32 -21.80
CA GLU A 256 -38.60 -22.35 -22.82
C GLU A 256 -37.63 -21.16 -22.90
N THR A 257 -37.04 -20.75 -21.76
CA THR A 257 -36.04 -19.69 -21.65
C THR A 257 -34.74 -20.25 -21.09
N VAL A 258 -33.60 -19.91 -21.71
CA VAL A 258 -32.25 -20.26 -21.23
C VAL A 258 -31.38 -19.02 -21.05
N LEU A 259 -30.62 -18.95 -19.95
CA LEU A 259 -29.67 -17.88 -19.65
C LEU A 259 -28.22 -18.37 -19.87
N VAL A 260 -27.48 -17.77 -20.80
CA VAL A 260 -26.05 -18.05 -21.02
C VAL A 260 -25.22 -17.13 -20.13
N VAL A 261 -24.29 -17.70 -19.36
CA VAL A 261 -23.49 -16.98 -18.37
C VAL A 261 -22.00 -17.30 -18.47
N PHE A 262 -21.16 -16.29 -18.24
CA PHE A 262 -19.70 -16.40 -18.10
C PHE A 262 -19.26 -15.62 -16.86
N GLY A 263 -18.34 -16.21 -16.09
CA GLY A 263 -17.86 -15.67 -14.81
C GLY A 263 -17.77 -16.77 -13.74
N SER A 264 -17.46 -16.38 -12.51
CA SER A 264 -17.45 -17.28 -11.34
C SER A 264 -18.73 -17.15 -10.52
N ALA A 265 -18.98 -15.96 -9.95
CA ALA A 265 -20.14 -15.72 -9.10
C ALA A 265 -21.46 -15.83 -9.89
N GLU A 266 -21.47 -15.24 -11.09
CA GLU A 266 -22.56 -15.23 -12.06
C GLU A 266 -22.97 -16.66 -12.45
N ALA A 267 -21.97 -17.52 -12.66
CA ALA A 267 -22.17 -18.90 -13.06
C ALA A 267 -22.82 -19.75 -11.95
N GLN A 268 -22.34 -19.67 -10.70
CA GLN A 268 -22.99 -20.42 -9.60
C GLN A 268 -24.38 -19.88 -9.27
N LEU A 269 -24.56 -18.56 -9.25
CA LEU A 269 -25.87 -17.96 -8.98
C LEU A 269 -26.91 -18.38 -10.03
N ALA A 270 -26.60 -18.26 -11.31
CA ALA A 270 -27.51 -18.67 -12.39
C ALA A 270 -27.74 -20.19 -12.43
N LYS A 271 -26.74 -21.01 -12.11
CA LYS A 271 -26.90 -22.47 -11.97
C LYS A 271 -27.84 -22.84 -10.83
N GLN A 272 -27.65 -22.25 -9.65
CA GLN A 272 -28.44 -22.57 -8.46
C GLN A 272 -29.88 -22.05 -8.55
N VAL A 273 -30.06 -20.80 -9.00
CA VAL A 273 -31.39 -20.20 -9.18
C VAL A 273 -32.17 -20.96 -10.25
N ALA A 274 -31.58 -21.26 -11.42
CA ALA A 274 -32.28 -22.04 -12.44
C ALA A 274 -32.62 -23.47 -11.98
N THR A 275 -31.75 -24.12 -11.21
CA THR A 275 -32.03 -25.46 -10.65
C THR A 275 -33.17 -25.42 -9.63
N ALA A 276 -33.22 -24.41 -8.76
CA ALA A 276 -34.31 -24.22 -7.80
C ALA A 276 -35.64 -23.91 -8.51
N LEU A 277 -35.66 -22.94 -9.43
CA LEU A 277 -36.85 -22.58 -10.20
C LEU A 277 -37.35 -23.73 -11.10
N ALA A 278 -36.46 -24.60 -11.58
CA ALA A 278 -36.83 -25.81 -12.30
C ALA A 278 -37.45 -26.88 -11.39
N ALA A 279 -37.03 -26.98 -10.12
CA ALA A 279 -37.68 -27.83 -9.12
C ALA A 279 -39.09 -27.34 -8.76
N ASP A 280 -39.30 -26.01 -8.76
CA ASP A 280 -40.63 -25.38 -8.65
C ASP A 280 -41.48 -25.52 -9.94
N GLY A 281 -40.93 -26.13 -11.00
CA GLY A 281 -41.63 -26.38 -12.26
C GLY A 281 -41.62 -25.22 -13.27
N LYS A 282 -40.86 -24.13 -13.04
CA LYS A 282 -40.61 -23.12 -14.09
C LYS A 282 -39.71 -23.73 -15.16
N LYS A 283 -40.07 -23.57 -16.44
CA LYS A 283 -39.30 -24.09 -17.58
C LYS A 283 -38.10 -23.20 -17.93
N VAL A 284 -37.18 -23.05 -16.98
CA VAL A 284 -35.97 -22.25 -17.11
C VAL A 284 -34.71 -23.11 -17.06
N GLY A 285 -33.62 -22.59 -17.62
CA GLY A 285 -32.29 -23.20 -17.54
C GLY A 285 -31.16 -22.19 -17.73
N THR A 286 -29.95 -22.65 -17.47
CA THR A 286 -28.71 -21.89 -17.54
C THR A 286 -27.66 -22.67 -18.33
N VAL A 287 -26.91 -22.00 -19.20
CA VAL A 287 -25.70 -22.55 -19.83
C VAL A 287 -24.48 -21.83 -19.26
N VAL A 288 -23.63 -22.56 -18.53
CA VAL A 288 -22.36 -22.06 -18.00
C VAL A 288 -21.26 -22.23 -19.04
N VAL A 289 -20.65 -21.13 -19.46
CA VAL A 289 -19.51 -21.11 -20.40
C VAL A 289 -18.21 -21.27 -19.61
N ARG A 290 -17.48 -22.38 -19.84
CA ARG A 290 -16.14 -22.62 -19.26
C ARG A 290 -15.00 -22.34 -20.23
N VAL A 291 -15.16 -22.69 -21.50
CA VAL A 291 -14.14 -22.42 -22.54
C VAL A 291 -14.75 -21.48 -23.58
N TYR A 292 -14.44 -20.19 -23.46
CA TYR A 292 -14.95 -19.13 -24.33
C TYR A 292 -14.16 -19.01 -25.64
N ARG A 293 -12.85 -19.28 -25.60
CA ARG A 293 -11.99 -19.36 -26.79
C ARG A 293 -11.10 -20.60 -26.72
N PRO A 294 -10.97 -21.40 -27.80
CA PRO A 294 -11.78 -21.36 -29.02
C PRO A 294 -13.25 -21.66 -28.72
N PHE A 295 -14.17 -20.92 -29.33
CA PHE A 295 -15.61 -21.12 -29.13
C PHE A 295 -16.06 -22.37 -29.91
N VAL A 296 -16.48 -23.42 -29.19
CA VAL A 296 -16.83 -24.71 -29.80
C VAL A 296 -18.32 -24.74 -30.14
N GLU A 297 -18.70 -24.12 -31.26
CA GLU A 297 -20.10 -23.99 -31.72
C GLU A 297 -20.87 -25.32 -31.68
N GLU A 298 -20.26 -26.41 -32.17
CA GLU A 298 -20.88 -27.74 -32.18
C GLU A 298 -21.30 -28.22 -30.78
N ALA A 299 -20.46 -27.96 -29.76
CA ALA A 299 -20.69 -28.34 -28.37
C ALA A 299 -21.69 -27.40 -27.68
N PHE A 300 -21.66 -26.10 -27.96
CA PHE A 300 -22.69 -25.16 -27.50
C PHE A 300 -24.09 -25.59 -27.99
N LEU A 301 -24.18 -25.93 -29.29
CA LEU A 301 -25.40 -26.39 -29.95
C LEU A 301 -25.81 -27.84 -29.61
N GLU A 302 -24.95 -28.63 -28.97
CA GLU A 302 -25.27 -29.96 -28.43
C GLU A 302 -25.81 -29.87 -26.99
N VAL A 303 -25.42 -28.83 -26.26
CA VAL A 303 -25.81 -28.57 -24.86
C VAL A 303 -27.14 -27.81 -24.75
N LEU A 304 -27.61 -27.13 -25.81
CA LEU A 304 -28.92 -26.46 -25.85
C LEU A 304 -30.08 -27.46 -26.12
N PRO A 305 -31.10 -27.54 -25.23
CA PRO A 305 -32.29 -28.37 -25.48
C PRO A 305 -33.13 -27.88 -26.67
N ALA A 306 -33.70 -28.81 -27.44
CA ALA A 306 -34.51 -28.50 -28.64
C ALA A 306 -35.90 -27.85 -28.35
N SER A 307 -36.19 -27.51 -27.09
CA SER A 307 -37.42 -26.84 -26.64
C SER A 307 -37.26 -25.33 -26.42
N VAL A 308 -36.03 -24.82 -26.46
CA VAL A 308 -35.70 -23.41 -26.21
C VAL A 308 -36.37 -22.50 -27.24
N GLN A 309 -37.10 -21.49 -26.74
CA GLN A 309 -37.74 -20.44 -27.54
C GLN A 309 -37.02 -19.09 -27.39
N GLN A 310 -36.33 -18.87 -26.28
CA GLN A 310 -35.61 -17.63 -25.98
C GLN A 310 -34.26 -17.93 -25.31
N ILE A 311 -33.21 -17.25 -25.74
CA ILE A 311 -31.86 -17.30 -25.17
C ILE A 311 -31.50 -15.90 -24.66
N ALA A 312 -31.46 -15.73 -23.35
CA ALA A 312 -30.86 -14.54 -22.74
C ALA A 312 -29.36 -14.76 -22.55
N VAL A 313 -28.57 -13.69 -22.67
CA VAL A 313 -27.13 -13.70 -22.38
C VAL A 313 -26.86 -12.68 -21.27
N LEU A 314 -26.20 -13.10 -20.19
CA LEU A 314 -25.78 -12.20 -19.13
C LEU A 314 -24.45 -11.54 -19.53
N GLY A 315 -24.54 -10.37 -20.15
CA GLY A 315 -23.45 -9.68 -20.84
C GLY A 315 -22.79 -8.60 -20.00
N GLN A 316 -21.53 -8.78 -19.60
CA GLN A 316 -20.80 -7.73 -18.89
C GLN A 316 -20.41 -6.59 -19.84
N VAL A 317 -20.62 -5.35 -19.41
CA VAL A 317 -20.16 -4.12 -20.06
C VAL A 317 -19.37 -3.26 -19.06
N ALA A 318 -18.59 -2.29 -19.56
CA ALA A 318 -17.55 -1.62 -18.77
C ALA A 318 -18.08 -0.80 -17.57
N ASP A 319 -19.20 -0.10 -17.73
CA ASP A 319 -19.77 0.82 -16.75
C ASP A 319 -21.31 0.90 -16.87
N ALA A 320 -21.96 1.56 -15.90
CA ALA A 320 -23.42 1.74 -15.90
C ALA A 320 -23.92 2.54 -17.11
N ALA A 321 -23.12 3.48 -17.65
CA ALA A 321 -23.47 4.20 -18.87
C ALA A 321 -23.56 3.27 -20.10
N SER A 322 -22.68 2.27 -20.17
CA SER A 322 -22.71 1.22 -21.20
C SER A 322 -23.91 0.26 -21.04
N VAL A 323 -24.50 0.14 -19.84
CA VAL A 323 -25.73 -0.64 -19.61
C VAL A 323 -26.95 0.08 -20.19
N GLU A 324 -26.96 1.42 -20.21
CA GLU A 324 -28.05 2.22 -20.80
C GLU A 324 -27.92 2.40 -22.32
N ASP A 325 -26.70 2.55 -22.87
CA ASP A 325 -26.51 2.83 -24.30
C ASP A 325 -26.96 1.66 -25.20
N ALA A 326 -28.01 1.86 -25.99
CA ALA A 326 -28.54 0.89 -26.95
C ALA A 326 -27.56 0.47 -28.07
N ASN A 327 -26.43 1.17 -28.24
CA ASN A 327 -25.40 0.85 -29.24
C ASN A 327 -24.33 -0.12 -28.71
N VAL A 328 -24.21 -0.31 -27.39
CA VAL A 328 -23.24 -1.23 -26.78
C VAL A 328 -23.82 -2.64 -26.68
N GLN A 329 -23.06 -3.65 -27.08
CA GLN A 329 -23.43 -5.06 -26.99
C GLN A 329 -22.31 -5.83 -26.30
N SER A 330 -22.65 -6.88 -25.55
CA SER A 330 -21.63 -7.74 -24.94
C SER A 330 -20.95 -8.66 -25.97
N ALA A 331 -19.68 -8.97 -25.73
CA ALA A 331 -18.92 -9.88 -26.61
C ALA A 331 -19.56 -11.29 -26.64
N LEU A 332 -19.96 -11.80 -25.47
CA LEU A 332 -20.64 -13.08 -25.34
C LEU A 332 -21.99 -13.12 -26.08
N TYR A 333 -22.77 -12.03 -26.08
CA TYR A 333 -23.99 -11.95 -26.87
C TYR A 333 -23.71 -12.04 -28.37
N SER A 334 -22.64 -11.39 -28.83
CA SER A 334 -22.24 -11.39 -30.25
C SER A 334 -21.88 -12.79 -30.75
N ASP A 335 -21.17 -13.58 -29.93
CA ASP A 335 -20.90 -15.00 -30.21
C ASP A 335 -22.16 -15.86 -30.22
N VAL A 336 -22.97 -15.77 -29.16
CA VAL A 336 -24.17 -16.61 -28.98
C VAL A 336 -25.18 -16.33 -30.10
N LEU A 337 -25.40 -15.06 -30.44
CA LEU A 337 -26.22 -14.66 -31.58
C LEU A 337 -25.69 -15.26 -32.89
N THR A 338 -24.37 -15.26 -33.09
CA THR A 338 -23.72 -15.84 -34.29
C THR A 338 -23.92 -17.35 -34.36
N ALA A 339 -23.57 -18.09 -33.31
CA ALA A 339 -23.66 -19.56 -33.25
C ALA A 339 -25.11 -20.06 -33.40
N VAL A 340 -26.10 -19.31 -32.90
CA VAL A 340 -27.52 -19.62 -33.05
C VAL A 340 -28.03 -19.29 -34.46
N SER A 341 -27.64 -18.13 -35.02
CA SER A 341 -28.16 -17.64 -36.32
C SER A 341 -27.81 -18.51 -37.52
N PHE A 342 -26.72 -19.29 -37.44
CA PHE A 342 -26.27 -20.16 -38.53
C PHE A 342 -26.65 -21.64 -38.34
N THR A 343 -27.46 -22.00 -37.34
CA THR A 343 -27.79 -23.40 -37.06
C THR A 343 -29.05 -23.90 -37.78
N GLU A 344 -28.95 -25.08 -38.42
CA GLU A 344 -30.11 -25.81 -38.96
C GLU A 344 -30.71 -26.81 -37.94
N LYS A 345 -30.07 -26.99 -36.77
CA LYS A 345 -30.50 -27.95 -35.73
C LYS A 345 -31.82 -27.57 -35.03
N LEU A 346 -32.12 -26.27 -34.92
CA LEU A 346 -33.28 -25.76 -34.17
C LEU A 346 -34.45 -25.52 -35.13
N SER A 347 -35.59 -26.19 -34.88
CA SER A 347 -36.78 -26.13 -35.77
C SER A 347 -37.43 -24.75 -35.87
N GLN A 348 -37.15 -23.89 -34.90
CA GLN A 348 -37.48 -22.46 -34.88
C GLN A 348 -36.28 -21.75 -34.28
N ALA A 349 -35.80 -20.68 -34.90
CA ALA A 349 -34.71 -19.88 -34.33
C ALA A 349 -35.20 -19.17 -33.05
N PRO A 350 -34.55 -19.37 -31.89
CA PRO A 350 -34.96 -18.72 -30.65
C PRO A 350 -34.57 -17.24 -30.65
N GLU A 351 -35.33 -16.43 -29.92
CA GLU A 351 -35.03 -15.00 -29.75
C GLU A 351 -33.82 -14.82 -28.81
N VAL A 352 -32.75 -14.18 -29.29
CA VAL A 352 -31.52 -13.95 -28.51
C VAL A 352 -31.52 -12.52 -27.94
N VAL A 353 -31.30 -12.37 -26.63
CA VAL A 353 -31.41 -11.09 -25.90
C VAL A 353 -30.15 -10.82 -25.06
N ASP A 354 -29.57 -9.63 -25.15
CA ASP A 354 -28.44 -9.18 -24.32
C ASP A 354 -28.96 -8.55 -23.01
N ILE A 355 -28.66 -9.15 -21.86
CA ILE A 355 -28.96 -8.61 -20.53
C ILE A 355 -27.66 -8.05 -19.96
N ARG A 356 -27.52 -6.73 -20.06
CA ARG A 356 -26.27 -6.04 -19.77
C ARG A 356 -26.14 -5.68 -18.27
N TYR A 357 -24.95 -5.85 -17.72
CA TYR A 357 -24.59 -5.45 -16.35
C TYR A 357 -23.19 -4.83 -16.29
N ALA A 358 -22.94 -3.93 -15.34
CA ALA A 358 -21.65 -3.26 -15.19
C ALA A 358 -20.65 -4.12 -14.39
N VAL A 359 -19.35 -3.88 -14.60
CA VAL A 359 -18.23 -4.55 -13.89
C VAL A 359 -18.36 -4.52 -12.35
N THR A 360 -19.03 -3.51 -11.80
CA THR A 360 -19.22 -3.29 -10.35
C THR A 360 -20.57 -3.78 -9.80
N ASP A 361 -21.44 -4.37 -10.63
CA ASP A 361 -22.75 -4.85 -10.19
C ASP A 361 -22.63 -6.21 -9.51
N ALA A 362 -22.87 -6.26 -8.20
CA ALA A 362 -22.85 -7.51 -7.44
C ALA A 362 -24.18 -8.28 -7.59
N HIS A 363 -24.15 -9.40 -8.31
CA HIS A 363 -25.31 -10.28 -8.42
C HIS A 363 -25.60 -11.04 -7.13
N THR A 364 -26.89 -11.30 -6.89
CA THR A 364 -27.41 -12.12 -5.78
C THR A 364 -28.55 -13.03 -6.30
N PRO A 365 -29.00 -14.05 -5.56
CA PRO A 365 -30.08 -14.92 -6.02
C PRO A 365 -31.37 -14.15 -6.31
N SER A 366 -31.69 -13.13 -5.51
CA SER A 366 -32.81 -12.19 -5.72
C SER A 366 -32.68 -11.36 -7.01
N SER A 367 -31.45 -11.00 -7.40
CA SER A 367 -31.17 -10.33 -8.68
C SER A 367 -31.37 -11.27 -9.88
N ILE A 368 -30.84 -12.50 -9.80
CA ILE A 368 -30.92 -13.47 -10.89
C ILE A 368 -32.33 -14.07 -11.06
N SER A 369 -33.08 -14.30 -9.97
CA SER A 369 -34.50 -14.70 -10.06
C SER A 369 -35.33 -13.63 -10.75
N SER A 370 -35.11 -12.35 -10.42
CA SER A 370 -35.73 -11.21 -11.08
C SER A 370 -35.40 -11.11 -12.58
N ILE A 371 -34.24 -11.62 -13.03
CA ILE A 371 -33.91 -11.74 -14.46
C ILE A 371 -34.76 -12.83 -15.13
N PHE A 372 -34.87 -14.02 -14.55
CA PHE A 372 -35.73 -15.08 -15.08
C PHE A 372 -37.22 -14.69 -15.10
N ASP A 373 -37.69 -13.96 -14.09
CA ASP A 373 -39.07 -13.49 -14.03
C ASP A 373 -39.36 -12.35 -15.02
N LYS A 374 -38.39 -11.46 -15.30
CA LYS A 374 -38.47 -10.46 -16.39
C LYS A 374 -38.46 -11.08 -17.80
N LEU A 375 -37.81 -12.23 -17.99
CA LEU A 375 -37.79 -12.94 -19.27
C LEU A 375 -39.10 -13.69 -19.53
N THR A 376 -39.64 -14.34 -18.50
CA THR A 376 -40.89 -15.12 -18.59
C THR A 376 -42.16 -14.26 -18.48
N SER A 377 -42.10 -13.11 -17.80
CA SER A 377 -43.23 -12.21 -17.58
C SER A 377 -43.08 -10.92 -18.38
N LYS A 378 -44.08 -10.58 -19.21
CA LYS A 378 -44.08 -9.37 -20.05
C LYS A 378 -44.46 -8.11 -19.26
N GLY A 379 -43.74 -7.80 -18.19
CA GLY A 379 -43.97 -6.62 -17.37
C GLY A 379 -42.88 -6.35 -16.32
N GLU A 380 -42.80 -5.09 -15.88
CA GLU A 380 -41.95 -4.67 -14.76
C GLU A 380 -42.47 -5.30 -13.46
N THR A 381 -41.80 -6.36 -13.02
CA THR A 381 -42.06 -7.00 -11.72
C THR A 381 -41.05 -6.47 -10.72
N GLU A 382 -41.50 -6.05 -9.53
CA GLU A 382 -40.60 -5.67 -8.44
C GLU A 382 -39.73 -6.87 -8.01
N PRO A 383 -38.49 -6.63 -7.54
CA PRO A 383 -37.58 -7.72 -7.18
C PRO A 383 -38.12 -8.52 -5.99
N VAL A 384 -38.55 -9.75 -6.25
CA VAL A 384 -39.02 -10.68 -5.22
C VAL A 384 -37.82 -11.24 -4.47
N ALA A 385 -37.82 -11.14 -3.14
CA ALA A 385 -36.78 -11.74 -2.30
C ALA A 385 -36.75 -13.26 -2.54
N PHE A 386 -35.59 -13.79 -2.97
CA PHE A 386 -35.43 -15.19 -3.34
C PHE A 386 -34.26 -15.81 -2.59
N THR A 387 -34.55 -16.66 -1.61
CA THR A 387 -33.53 -17.39 -0.86
C THR A 387 -33.34 -18.80 -1.43
N LEU A 388 -32.09 -19.26 -1.50
CA LEU A 388 -31.77 -20.63 -1.87
C LEU A 388 -31.95 -21.55 -0.66
N ALA A 389 -32.71 -22.64 -0.78
CA ALA A 389 -33.02 -23.53 0.36
C ALA A 389 -31.78 -24.09 1.08
N ALA A 390 -30.70 -24.41 0.35
CA ALA A 390 -29.43 -24.83 0.94
C ALA A 390 -28.76 -23.74 1.81
N VAL A 391 -29.10 -22.47 1.56
CA VAL A 391 -28.62 -21.29 2.28
C VAL A 391 -29.57 -20.89 3.41
N GLU A 392 -30.85 -21.25 3.36
CA GLU A 392 -31.78 -21.12 4.49
C GLU A 392 -31.46 -22.10 5.64
N GLU A 393 -30.92 -23.27 5.32
CA GLU A 393 -30.37 -24.22 6.29
C GLU A 393 -29.05 -23.74 6.94
N ALA A 394 -28.41 -22.69 6.40
CA ALA A 394 -27.12 -22.19 6.88
C ALA A 394 -27.29 -21.07 7.92
N GLN A 395 -26.44 -21.09 8.95
CA GLN A 395 -26.32 -19.98 9.89
C GLN A 395 -25.54 -18.85 9.24
N GLN A 396 -26.09 -17.62 9.24
CA GLN A 396 -25.49 -16.45 8.62
C GLN A 396 -25.16 -15.37 9.64
N TYR A 397 -23.90 -14.92 9.64
CA TYR A 397 -23.40 -13.89 10.53
C TYR A 397 -22.74 -12.75 9.75
N VAL A 398 -22.93 -11.51 10.19
CA VAL A 398 -22.25 -10.33 9.61
C VAL A 398 -21.67 -9.47 10.72
N PHE A 399 -20.41 -9.09 10.57
CA PHE A 399 -19.73 -8.16 11.47
C PHE A 399 -19.46 -6.86 10.71
N TRP A 400 -19.88 -5.74 11.30
CA TRP A 400 -19.58 -4.38 10.85
C TRP A 400 -18.70 -3.70 11.89
N ASP A 401 -17.50 -3.29 11.51
CA ASP A 401 -16.59 -2.54 12.40
C ASP A 401 -15.74 -1.54 11.60
N VAL A 402 -14.95 -0.73 12.29
CA VAL A 402 -13.99 0.21 11.68
C VAL A 402 -12.55 -0.31 11.76
N ASP A 403 -11.72 0.05 10.78
CA ASP A 403 -10.33 -0.46 10.65
C ASP A 403 -9.47 -0.28 11.91
N ASN A 404 -9.73 0.76 12.69
CA ASN A 404 -9.00 1.08 13.92
C ASN A 404 -9.71 0.60 15.22
N SER A 405 -10.68 -0.30 15.11
CA SER A 405 -11.33 -0.92 16.26
C SER A 405 -10.47 -2.04 16.86
N SER A 406 -10.39 -2.08 18.18
CA SER A 406 -9.77 -3.20 18.91
C SER A 406 -10.47 -4.55 18.72
N ALA A 407 -11.64 -4.59 18.07
CA ALA A 407 -12.38 -5.80 17.74
C ALA A 407 -12.35 -6.18 16.24
N VAL A 408 -11.64 -5.43 15.37
CA VAL A 408 -11.63 -5.69 13.91
C VAL A 408 -11.13 -7.10 13.54
N ALA A 409 -10.29 -7.71 14.37
CA ALA A 409 -9.79 -9.08 14.20
C ALA A 409 -10.70 -10.18 14.78
N SER A 410 -11.78 -9.83 15.51
CA SER A 410 -12.75 -10.78 16.08
C SER A 410 -13.37 -11.73 15.05
N PRO A 411 -13.84 -11.28 13.86
CA PRO A 411 -14.51 -12.16 12.91
C PRO A 411 -13.60 -13.29 12.41
N ALA A 412 -12.30 -13.00 12.22
CA ALA A 412 -11.31 -13.98 11.79
C ALA A 412 -10.95 -14.99 12.89
N ALA A 413 -11.06 -14.62 14.17
CA ALA A 413 -10.89 -15.54 15.30
C ALA A 413 -12.11 -16.45 15.48
N VAL A 414 -13.32 -15.88 15.42
CA VAL A 414 -14.59 -16.62 15.43
C VAL A 414 -14.68 -17.59 14.26
N GLY A 415 -14.27 -17.17 13.06
CA GLY A 415 -14.16 -18.04 11.88
C GLY A 415 -13.30 -19.27 12.15
N LYS A 416 -12.06 -19.11 12.62
CA LYS A 416 -11.13 -20.22 12.92
C LYS A 416 -11.61 -21.18 14.02
N LEU A 417 -12.33 -20.67 15.02
CA LEU A 417 -12.99 -21.52 16.01
C LEU A 417 -14.05 -22.41 15.35
N LEU A 418 -14.89 -21.84 14.49
CA LEU A 418 -15.93 -22.57 13.76
C LEU A 418 -15.33 -23.54 12.70
N GLU A 419 -14.21 -23.18 12.06
CA GLU A 419 -13.47 -24.05 11.13
C GLU A 419 -12.97 -25.34 11.81
N THR A 420 -12.82 -25.33 13.13
CA THR A 420 -12.40 -26.50 13.94
C THR A 420 -13.53 -27.53 14.14
N GLU A 421 -14.79 -27.17 13.88
CA GLU A 421 -15.92 -28.11 13.92
C GLU A 421 -15.91 -29.05 12.70
N GLN A 422 -15.49 -30.31 12.89
CA GLN A 422 -15.29 -31.26 11.78
C GLN A 422 -16.53 -31.51 10.89
N SER A 423 -17.74 -31.35 11.43
CA SER A 423 -19.01 -31.51 10.71
C SER A 423 -19.49 -30.24 10.00
N SER A 424 -18.91 -29.08 10.30
CA SER A 424 -19.29 -27.79 9.74
C SER A 424 -18.38 -27.42 8.55
N ASN A 425 -18.97 -26.77 7.56
CA ASN A 425 -18.29 -26.00 6.53
C ASN A 425 -18.47 -24.53 6.86
N VAL A 426 -17.36 -23.81 7.03
CA VAL A 426 -17.35 -22.37 7.25
C VAL A 426 -16.93 -21.65 5.97
N TYR A 427 -17.56 -20.50 5.72
CA TYR A 427 -17.24 -19.58 4.64
C TYR A 427 -16.98 -18.21 5.25
N VAL A 428 -15.83 -17.60 4.98
CA VAL A 428 -15.47 -16.27 5.50
C VAL A 428 -15.02 -15.36 4.36
N HIS A 429 -15.62 -14.18 4.25
CA HIS A 429 -15.25 -13.16 3.27
C HIS A 429 -15.23 -11.77 3.91
N GLN A 430 -14.23 -10.95 3.57
CA GLN A 430 -14.07 -9.58 4.08
C GLN A 430 -14.13 -8.55 2.96
N THR A 431 -14.80 -7.43 3.22
CA THR A 431 -15.03 -6.34 2.28
C THR A 431 -14.65 -5.02 2.94
N TYR A 432 -13.82 -4.21 2.28
CA TYR A 432 -13.26 -2.95 2.80
C TYR A 432 -13.78 -1.73 2.04
N ASP A 433 -14.15 -0.68 2.80
CA ASP A 433 -14.51 0.64 2.29
C ASP A 433 -13.76 1.73 3.07
N ASN A 434 -12.77 2.34 2.40
CA ASN A 434 -11.89 3.34 2.99
C ASN A 434 -12.51 4.75 3.00
N LEU A 435 -13.69 4.95 2.39
CA LEU A 435 -14.35 6.25 2.26
C LEU A 435 -15.30 6.50 3.45
N VAL A 436 -16.08 5.50 3.85
CA VAL A 436 -17.01 5.60 4.99
C VAL A 436 -16.22 5.58 6.30
N GLN A 437 -16.48 6.53 7.22
CA GLN A 437 -15.77 6.75 8.49
C GLN A 437 -14.21 6.74 8.44
N GLY A 438 -13.61 6.80 7.24
CA GLY A 438 -12.19 6.55 7.04
C GLY A 438 -11.77 5.10 7.33
N GLY A 439 -12.55 4.11 6.86
CA GLY A 439 -12.21 2.69 6.97
C GLY A 439 -13.27 1.86 7.70
N VAL A 440 -14.19 1.26 6.94
CA VAL A 440 -15.18 0.27 7.39
C VAL A 440 -14.82 -1.12 6.88
N VAL A 441 -14.86 -2.10 7.78
CA VAL A 441 -14.76 -3.53 7.47
C VAL A 441 -16.12 -4.19 7.64
N ARG A 442 -16.58 -4.86 6.59
CA ARG A 442 -17.65 -5.86 6.66
C ARG A 442 -17.03 -7.25 6.59
N THR A 443 -17.35 -8.13 7.53
CA THR A 443 -17.05 -9.57 7.41
C THR A 443 -18.33 -10.37 7.35
N ASP A 444 -18.54 -11.10 6.25
CA ASP A 444 -19.58 -12.11 6.11
C ASP A 444 -19.03 -13.47 6.59
N ILE A 445 -19.77 -14.17 7.45
CA ILE A 445 -19.50 -15.57 7.81
C ILE A 445 -20.76 -16.41 7.57
N ARG A 446 -20.61 -17.60 6.96
CA ARG A 446 -21.66 -18.62 6.88
C ARG A 446 -21.18 -19.94 7.46
N VAL A 447 -22.06 -20.66 8.13
CA VAL A 447 -21.80 -22.02 8.67
C VAL A 447 -22.92 -22.96 8.23
N SER A 448 -22.56 -24.11 7.64
CA SER A 448 -23.53 -25.15 7.24
C SER A 448 -22.98 -26.55 7.42
N GLN A 449 -23.86 -27.54 7.56
CA GLN A 449 -23.51 -28.98 7.55
C GLN A 449 -23.41 -29.54 6.11
N ARG A 450 -23.79 -28.76 5.09
CA ARG A 450 -23.63 -29.08 3.66
C ARG A 450 -22.59 -28.16 3.04
N SER A 451 -22.00 -28.56 1.90
CA SER A 451 -21.18 -27.65 1.10
C SER A 451 -22.10 -26.65 0.39
N ILE A 452 -21.77 -25.37 0.42
CA ILE A 452 -22.54 -24.28 -0.17
C ILE A 452 -21.62 -23.43 -1.03
N GLU A 453 -22.04 -23.13 -2.26
CA GLU A 453 -21.31 -22.24 -3.16
C GLU A 453 -22.08 -20.92 -3.25
N ALA A 454 -21.89 -20.01 -2.30
CA ALA A 454 -22.66 -18.76 -2.18
C ALA A 454 -21.80 -17.49 -2.40
N PRO A 455 -21.24 -17.26 -3.61
CA PRO A 455 -20.36 -16.14 -3.93
C PRO A 455 -21.11 -14.80 -4.09
N TYR A 456 -21.96 -14.46 -3.13
CA TYR A 456 -22.71 -13.21 -3.04
C TYR A 456 -22.78 -12.73 -1.57
N PRO A 457 -23.09 -11.45 -1.28
CA PRO A 457 -23.18 -10.95 0.08
C PRO A 457 -24.23 -11.66 0.94
N VAL A 458 -24.07 -11.63 2.27
CA VAL A 458 -25.16 -12.02 3.18
C VAL A 458 -26.29 -10.96 3.11
N GLU A 459 -27.47 -11.36 2.62
CA GLU A 459 -28.67 -10.52 2.55
C GLU A 459 -29.55 -10.62 3.82
N ASN A 460 -29.58 -11.77 4.51
CA ASN A 460 -30.52 -12.07 5.59
C ASN A 460 -29.83 -12.79 6.78
N ALA A 461 -29.00 -12.07 7.53
CA ALA A 461 -28.21 -12.61 8.64
C ALA A 461 -29.06 -13.00 9.86
N ASP A 462 -28.78 -14.16 10.46
CA ASP A 462 -29.35 -14.58 11.74
C ASP A 462 -28.80 -13.75 12.92
N VAL A 463 -27.53 -13.33 12.84
CA VAL A 463 -26.88 -12.47 13.83
C VAL A 463 -26.03 -11.40 13.14
N VAL A 464 -26.22 -10.15 13.52
CA VAL A 464 -25.37 -9.02 13.08
C VAL A 464 -24.67 -8.39 14.27
N PHE A 465 -23.37 -8.15 14.15
CA PHE A 465 -22.56 -7.39 15.11
C PHE A 465 -22.21 -6.01 14.55
N VAL A 466 -22.27 -4.98 15.40
CA VAL A 466 -21.87 -3.60 15.09
C VAL A 466 -20.88 -3.11 16.14
N GLY A 467 -19.62 -2.92 15.74
CA GLY A 467 -18.52 -2.51 16.62
C GLY A 467 -18.46 -1.02 16.95
N GLU A 468 -19.00 -0.16 16.07
CA GLU A 468 -19.02 1.30 16.25
C GLU A 468 -20.40 1.88 15.92
N GLU A 469 -21.01 2.60 16.86
CA GLU A 469 -22.40 3.09 16.75
C GLU A 469 -22.63 4.08 15.59
N LYS A 470 -21.58 4.71 15.07
CA LYS A 470 -21.66 5.68 13.97
C LYS A 470 -22.14 5.03 12.68
N LEU A 471 -21.82 3.76 12.46
CA LEU A 471 -22.17 3.03 11.23
C LEU A 471 -23.69 2.97 11.01
N LEU A 472 -24.48 2.90 12.10
CA LEU A 472 -25.95 2.92 12.07
C LEU A 472 -26.55 4.23 11.54
N LYS A 473 -25.75 5.31 11.42
CA LYS A 473 -26.17 6.64 10.92
C LYS A 473 -25.89 6.84 9.43
N GLU A 474 -25.13 5.93 8.82
CA GLU A 474 -24.64 6.05 7.43
C GLU A 474 -25.00 4.82 6.57
N ILE A 475 -25.08 3.63 7.17
CA ILE A 475 -25.36 2.35 6.50
C ILE A 475 -26.66 1.74 7.05
N ALA A 476 -27.51 1.20 6.18
CA ALA A 476 -28.77 0.52 6.53
C ALA A 476 -28.54 -0.89 7.08
N ILE A 477 -27.76 -1.03 8.15
CA ILE A 477 -27.29 -2.33 8.69
C ILE A 477 -28.44 -3.27 9.07
N VAL A 478 -29.54 -2.74 9.64
CA VAL A 478 -30.68 -3.55 10.10
C VAL A 478 -31.48 -4.12 8.91
N LYS A 479 -31.39 -3.52 7.71
CA LYS A 479 -31.93 -4.05 6.46
C LYS A 479 -31.37 -5.45 6.13
N GLY A 480 -30.14 -5.74 6.52
CA GLY A 480 -29.50 -7.07 6.36
C GLY A 480 -29.81 -8.10 7.46
N VAL A 481 -30.57 -7.75 8.50
CA VAL A 481 -30.96 -8.69 9.58
C VAL A 481 -32.22 -9.47 9.17
N LYS A 482 -32.23 -10.78 9.40
CA LYS A 482 -33.38 -11.68 9.20
C LYS A 482 -34.52 -11.34 10.17
N ALA A 483 -35.78 -11.57 9.78
CA ALA A 483 -36.91 -11.38 10.70
C ALA A 483 -36.79 -12.35 11.90
N GLY A 484 -36.92 -11.84 13.13
CA GLY A 484 -36.61 -12.59 14.36
C GLY A 484 -35.12 -12.86 14.61
N GLY A 485 -34.22 -12.27 13.82
CA GLY A 485 -32.77 -12.35 14.01
C GLY A 485 -32.28 -11.54 15.22
N LYS A 486 -30.96 -11.57 15.46
CA LYS A 486 -30.30 -10.92 16.60
C LYS A 486 -29.38 -9.80 16.14
N LEU A 487 -29.38 -8.68 16.86
CA LEU A 487 -28.50 -7.55 16.63
C LEU A 487 -27.68 -7.25 17.89
N ILE A 488 -26.35 -7.33 17.79
CA ILE A 488 -25.41 -7.04 18.87
C ILE A 488 -24.73 -5.70 18.57
N VAL A 489 -24.96 -4.69 19.40
CA VAL A 489 -24.33 -3.37 19.25
C VAL A 489 -23.36 -3.12 20.39
N ARG A 490 -22.09 -2.85 20.07
CA ARG A 490 -21.08 -2.41 21.03
C ARG A 490 -21.35 -0.96 21.42
N LEU A 491 -21.76 -0.73 22.66
CA LEU A 491 -22.00 0.60 23.22
C LEU A 491 -21.15 0.76 24.49
N PRO A 492 -19.94 1.34 24.40
CA PRO A 492 -19.13 1.62 25.59
C PRO A 492 -19.85 2.54 26.57
N SER A 493 -19.67 2.26 27.86
CA SER A 493 -20.18 3.01 29.02
C SER A 493 -21.70 3.23 28.95
N PHE A 494 -22.43 2.14 28.77
CA PHE A 494 -23.87 2.14 28.48
C PHE A 494 -24.75 2.49 29.69
N LYS A 495 -25.84 3.21 29.41
CA LYS A 495 -26.95 3.48 30.33
C LYS A 495 -28.26 3.44 29.56
N GLU A 496 -29.30 2.90 30.19
CA GLU A 496 -30.61 2.67 29.58
C GLU A 496 -31.26 3.98 29.09
N ASP A 497 -31.17 5.07 29.87
CA ASP A 497 -31.68 6.41 29.53
C ASP A 497 -31.08 7.05 28.24
N GLU A 498 -30.00 6.48 27.69
CA GLU A 498 -29.27 7.01 26.55
C GLU A 498 -29.51 6.20 25.25
N LEU A 499 -30.13 5.01 25.32
CA LEU A 499 -30.28 4.09 24.17
C LEU A 499 -30.99 4.73 22.97
N GLU A 500 -32.17 5.35 23.20
CA GLU A 500 -32.99 5.99 22.17
C GLU A 500 -32.31 7.20 21.50
N LYS A 501 -31.22 7.70 22.09
CA LYS A 501 -30.41 8.82 21.56
C LYS A 501 -29.19 8.32 20.78
N ARG A 502 -28.73 7.10 21.06
CA ARG A 502 -27.56 6.47 20.43
C ARG A 502 -27.95 5.70 19.16
N ILE A 503 -29.04 4.93 19.21
CA ILE A 503 -29.60 4.21 18.05
C ILE A 503 -30.48 5.15 17.20
N PRO A 504 -30.24 5.33 15.89
CA PRO A 504 -31.05 6.21 15.03
C PRO A 504 -32.48 5.70 14.78
N ALA A 505 -33.43 6.62 14.56
CA ALA A 505 -34.85 6.31 14.36
C ALA A 505 -35.13 5.31 13.21
N ALA A 506 -34.38 5.37 12.11
CA ALA A 506 -34.49 4.40 11.02
C ALA A 506 -34.17 2.96 11.49
N ALA A 507 -33.07 2.79 12.23
CA ALA A 507 -32.71 1.50 12.81
C ALA A 507 -33.70 1.05 13.91
N GLN A 508 -34.19 1.97 14.75
CA GLN A 508 -35.24 1.67 15.74
C GLN A 508 -36.48 1.07 15.08
N LYS A 509 -36.94 1.69 13.99
CA LYS A 509 -38.08 1.22 13.21
C LYS A 509 -37.83 -0.15 12.57
N GLU A 510 -36.70 -0.34 11.88
CA GLU A 510 -36.36 -1.62 11.25
C GLU A 510 -36.19 -2.76 12.27
N ILE A 511 -35.67 -2.47 13.47
CA ILE A 511 -35.59 -3.44 14.59
C ILE A 511 -37.01 -3.88 15.01
N GLN A 512 -37.95 -2.94 15.11
CA GLN A 512 -39.32 -3.20 15.52
C GLN A 512 -40.11 -3.95 14.44
N GLU A 513 -40.09 -3.49 13.18
CA GLU A 513 -40.85 -4.08 12.07
C GLU A 513 -40.42 -5.53 11.79
N LYS A 514 -39.13 -5.86 11.98
CA LYS A 514 -38.58 -7.21 11.84
C LYS A 514 -38.60 -8.05 13.12
N ASN A 515 -39.04 -7.49 14.25
CA ASN A 515 -39.03 -8.10 15.59
C ASN A 515 -37.63 -8.68 15.96
N VAL A 516 -36.59 -7.86 15.82
CA VAL A 516 -35.19 -8.23 16.04
C VAL A 516 -34.82 -8.20 17.53
N GLU A 517 -34.11 -9.22 18.00
CA GLU A 517 -33.61 -9.27 19.37
C GLU A 517 -32.37 -8.37 19.53
N LEU A 518 -32.54 -7.24 20.25
CA LEU A 518 -31.45 -6.31 20.52
C LEU A 518 -30.62 -6.74 21.73
N TYR A 519 -29.30 -6.82 21.53
CA TYR A 519 -28.28 -7.06 22.54
C TYR A 519 -27.30 -5.88 22.56
N VAL A 520 -27.01 -5.37 23.75
CA VAL A 520 -25.98 -4.35 23.97
C VAL A 520 -24.76 -4.98 24.63
N LEU A 521 -23.58 -4.66 24.10
CA LEU A 521 -22.28 -5.06 24.64
C LEU A 521 -21.51 -3.83 25.14
N ASP A 522 -21.25 -3.76 26.45
CA ASP A 522 -20.36 -2.75 27.03
C ASP A 522 -18.98 -3.36 27.32
N THR A 523 -17.96 -2.91 26.59
CA THR A 523 -16.56 -3.34 26.79
C THR A 523 -15.81 -2.54 27.85
N SER A 524 -16.45 -1.57 28.51
CA SER A 524 -15.85 -0.73 29.58
C SER A 524 -16.21 -1.17 31.00
N SER A 525 -16.84 -2.34 31.15
CA SER A 525 -17.26 -2.93 32.43
C SER A 525 -16.08 -3.32 33.35
N SER A 526 -14.92 -3.67 32.80
CA SER A 526 -13.67 -3.93 33.54
C SER A 526 -12.49 -3.20 32.88
N PRO A 527 -11.65 -2.47 33.65
CA PRO A 527 -10.44 -1.81 33.12
C PRO A 527 -9.37 -2.75 32.55
N ALA A 528 -9.39 -4.05 32.90
CA ALA A 528 -8.52 -5.04 32.26
C ALA A 528 -8.92 -5.28 30.80
N LEU A 529 -10.24 -5.31 30.56
CA LEU A 529 -10.83 -5.67 29.27
C LEU A 529 -10.82 -4.52 28.24
N GLU A 530 -10.52 -3.28 28.63
CA GLU A 530 -10.28 -2.20 27.65
C GLU A 530 -9.10 -2.51 26.72
N LYS A 531 -8.07 -3.21 27.22
CA LYS A 531 -6.90 -3.61 26.42
C LYS A 531 -7.18 -4.79 25.50
N GLU A 532 -8.07 -5.68 25.91
CA GLU A 532 -8.35 -6.96 25.23
C GLU A 532 -9.80 -7.10 24.80
N ALA A 533 -10.43 -5.98 24.44
CA ALA A 533 -11.84 -5.91 24.08
C ALA A 533 -12.24 -6.88 22.94
N ARG A 534 -11.28 -7.31 22.10
CA ARG A 534 -11.45 -8.39 21.13
C ARG A 534 -11.99 -9.67 21.77
N LEU A 535 -11.38 -10.16 22.86
CA LEU A 535 -11.78 -11.43 23.49
C LEU A 535 -13.17 -11.33 24.12
N VAL A 536 -13.54 -10.17 24.63
CA VAL A 536 -14.92 -9.90 25.10
C VAL A 536 -15.90 -9.96 23.95
N VAL A 537 -15.59 -9.35 22.79
CA VAL A 537 -16.42 -9.43 21.58
C VAL A 537 -16.51 -10.85 21.06
N ASP A 538 -15.40 -11.60 20.99
CA ASP A 538 -15.34 -12.98 20.51
C ASP A 538 -16.30 -13.87 21.33
N VAL A 539 -16.17 -13.85 22.67
CA VAL A 539 -16.99 -14.67 23.58
C VAL A 539 -18.44 -14.16 23.66
N ALA A 540 -18.67 -12.84 23.65
CA ALA A 540 -20.02 -12.27 23.68
C ALA A 540 -20.81 -12.61 22.42
N PHE A 541 -20.18 -12.51 21.25
CA PHE A 541 -20.77 -12.93 19.98
C PHE A 541 -21.14 -14.41 20.02
N LEU A 542 -20.20 -15.28 20.40
CA LEU A 542 -20.43 -16.73 20.47
C LEU A 542 -21.55 -17.08 21.46
N ARG A 543 -21.60 -16.45 22.63
CA ARG A 543 -22.66 -16.68 23.63
C ARG A 543 -24.06 -16.37 23.10
N VAL A 544 -24.20 -15.35 22.25
CA VAL A 544 -25.47 -14.91 21.66
C VAL A 544 -25.83 -15.70 20.39
N ALA A 545 -24.83 -16.03 19.56
CA ALA A 545 -25.01 -16.71 18.28
C ALA A 545 -25.05 -18.26 18.39
N ARG A 546 -24.09 -18.83 19.14
CA ARG A 546 -23.83 -20.27 19.30
C ARG A 546 -23.73 -20.63 20.79
N ALA A 547 -24.86 -20.54 21.49
CA ALA A 547 -24.97 -20.83 22.92
C ALA A 547 -24.66 -22.31 23.31
N ASP A 548 -24.47 -23.17 22.31
CA ASP A 548 -23.99 -24.55 22.39
C ASP A 548 -22.46 -24.65 22.53
N ILE A 549 -21.70 -23.67 22.02
CA ILE A 549 -20.24 -23.62 22.16
C ILE A 549 -19.89 -23.17 23.58
N THR A 550 -19.26 -24.06 24.33
CA THR A 550 -18.91 -23.90 25.76
C THR A 550 -17.41 -24.02 26.04
N LYS A 551 -16.61 -24.17 24.99
CA LYS A 551 -15.15 -24.15 25.01
C LYS A 551 -14.65 -23.06 24.07
N PHE A 552 -13.66 -22.32 24.52
CA PHE A 552 -13.16 -21.12 23.84
C PHE A 552 -11.64 -21.16 23.63
N ASP A 553 -11.05 -22.32 23.92
CA ASP A 553 -9.63 -22.59 24.16
C ASP A 553 -8.71 -22.16 23.00
N SER A 554 -9.25 -22.02 21.77
CA SER A 554 -8.53 -21.64 20.56
C SER A 554 -8.71 -20.16 20.13
N LEU A 555 -9.44 -19.34 20.88
CA LEU A 555 -9.56 -17.89 20.60
C LEU A 555 -8.31 -17.10 21.00
N SER A 556 -7.61 -17.57 22.04
CA SER A 556 -6.42 -16.94 22.60
C SER A 556 -5.40 -17.98 23.06
N THR A 557 -4.11 -17.68 22.90
CA THR A 557 -3.03 -18.42 23.55
C THR A 557 -2.99 -18.16 25.06
N ASP A 558 -3.50 -17.01 25.50
CA ASP A 558 -3.65 -16.65 26.91
C ASP A 558 -5.00 -17.17 27.45
N GLN A 559 -4.94 -18.08 28.42
CA GLN A 559 -6.09 -18.73 29.01
C GLN A 559 -6.59 -18.02 30.29
N ASP A 560 -5.76 -17.20 30.94
CA ASP A 560 -6.15 -16.44 32.13
C ASP A 560 -7.00 -15.24 31.69
N ALA A 561 -6.58 -14.53 30.64
CA ALA A 561 -7.36 -13.49 29.97
C ALA A 561 -8.71 -14.00 29.45
N LEU A 562 -8.71 -15.17 28.81
CA LEU A 562 -9.92 -15.84 28.32
C LEU A 562 -10.89 -16.15 29.47
N THR A 563 -10.35 -16.58 30.62
CA THR A 563 -11.14 -16.86 31.83
C THR A 563 -11.71 -15.57 32.44
N GLU A 564 -10.98 -14.45 32.46
CA GLU A 564 -11.52 -13.15 32.90
C GLU A 564 -12.65 -12.66 31.96
N ALA A 565 -12.46 -12.74 30.65
CA ALA A 565 -13.46 -12.35 29.66
C ALA A 565 -14.77 -13.17 29.79
N VAL A 566 -14.68 -14.48 30.03
CA VAL A 566 -15.85 -15.35 30.31
C VAL A 566 -16.55 -14.95 31.61
N ASN A 567 -15.81 -14.63 32.68
CA ASN A 567 -16.40 -14.23 33.97
C ASN A 567 -17.07 -12.84 33.93
N ALA A 568 -16.60 -11.93 33.08
CA ALA A 568 -17.17 -10.58 32.92
C ALA A 568 -18.43 -10.55 32.03
N LEU A 569 -18.76 -11.65 31.33
CA LEU A 569 -19.76 -11.68 30.27
C LEU A 569 -21.16 -11.34 30.77
N ASP A 570 -21.55 -11.87 31.93
CA ASP A 570 -22.87 -11.65 32.57
C ASP A 570 -23.12 -10.19 32.97
N GLN A 571 -22.07 -9.36 33.03
CA GLN A 571 -22.18 -7.92 33.32
C GLN A 571 -22.14 -7.06 32.06
N SER A 572 -21.43 -7.55 31.04
CA SER A 572 -21.08 -6.84 29.80
C SER A 572 -22.11 -7.03 28.68
N VAL A 573 -22.78 -8.18 28.60
CA VAL A 573 -23.81 -8.47 27.59
C VAL A 573 -25.20 -8.34 28.21
N ARG A 574 -26.06 -7.50 27.62
CA ARG A 574 -27.45 -7.32 28.07
C ARG A 574 -28.43 -7.39 26.91
N LYS A 575 -29.47 -8.21 27.04
CA LYS A 575 -30.62 -8.18 26.13
C LYS A 575 -31.51 -7.01 26.52
N VAL A 576 -32.00 -6.27 25.54
CA VAL A 576 -32.86 -5.10 25.73
C VAL A 576 -34.28 -5.43 25.25
N GLU A 577 -35.29 -5.02 26.02
CA GLU A 577 -36.68 -5.05 25.57
C GLU A 577 -36.94 -3.91 24.59
N VAL A 578 -37.30 -4.24 23.35
CA VAL A 578 -37.57 -3.25 22.28
C VAL A 578 -38.92 -2.56 22.54
N PRO A 579 -38.97 -1.23 22.74
CA PRO A 579 -40.23 -0.52 22.96
C PRO A 579 -41.14 -0.53 21.73
N ALA A 580 -42.43 -0.77 21.93
CA ALA A 580 -43.42 -0.72 20.85
C ALA A 580 -43.54 0.68 20.19
N THR A 581 -43.13 1.74 20.88
CA THR A 581 -43.06 3.12 20.37
C THR A 581 -42.09 3.29 19.19
N TRP A 582 -41.11 2.40 19.02
CA TRP A 582 -40.13 2.47 17.93
C TRP A 582 -40.75 2.23 16.54
N ALA A 583 -41.97 1.67 16.47
CA ALA A 583 -42.76 1.57 15.23
C ALA A 583 -43.11 2.95 14.64
N GLU A 584 -43.32 3.95 15.50
CA GLU A 584 -43.81 5.29 15.16
C GLU A 584 -42.68 6.35 15.27
N ALA A 585 -41.42 5.94 15.16
CA ALA A 585 -40.25 6.80 15.35
C ALA A 585 -40.07 7.84 14.22
N GLU A 586 -40.75 8.98 14.32
CA GLU A 586 -40.63 10.11 13.39
C GLU A 586 -39.23 10.77 13.46
N GLY A 587 -38.38 10.45 12.48
CA GLY A 587 -37.09 11.09 12.26
C GLY A 587 -36.87 11.43 10.79
N ALA A 588 -36.15 12.52 10.51
CA ALA A 588 -35.78 12.90 9.14
C ALA A 588 -34.72 11.91 8.60
N VAL A 589 -35.17 10.90 7.86
CA VAL A 589 -34.30 9.89 7.25
C VAL A 589 -33.49 10.52 6.11
N ALA A 590 -32.19 10.73 6.36
CA ALA A 590 -31.23 10.88 5.27
C ALA A 590 -31.13 9.53 4.53
N PRO A 591 -30.95 9.51 3.19
CA PRO A 591 -30.81 8.25 2.45
C PRO A 591 -29.56 7.50 2.93
N LEU A 592 -29.78 6.40 3.65
CA LEU A 592 -28.73 5.49 4.10
C LEU A 592 -28.19 4.69 2.91
N VAL A 593 -26.93 4.27 3.00
CA VAL A 593 -26.34 3.34 2.02
C VAL A 593 -26.82 1.92 2.33
N ASP A 594 -27.47 1.27 1.36
CA ASP A 594 -28.01 -0.09 1.49
C ASP A 594 -26.94 -1.14 1.81
N SER A 595 -25.78 -1.02 1.15
CA SER A 595 -24.60 -1.84 1.44
C SER A 595 -23.31 -1.13 0.99
N VAL A 596 -22.24 -1.32 1.76
CA VAL A 596 -20.87 -0.94 1.37
C VAL A 596 -20.50 -1.47 -0.02
N LYS A 597 -19.89 -0.62 -0.85
CA LYS A 597 -19.21 -1.00 -2.10
C LYS A 597 -17.72 -1.27 -1.81
N PRO A 598 -17.11 -2.37 -2.28
CA PRO A 598 -15.68 -2.57 -2.14
C PRO A 598 -14.91 -1.48 -2.89
N ASN A 599 -13.97 -0.80 -2.21
CA ASN A 599 -13.02 0.12 -2.87
C ASN A 599 -11.56 -0.15 -2.50
N SER A 600 -11.32 -1.00 -1.50
CA SER A 600 -10.00 -1.47 -1.10
C SER A 600 -9.95 -2.99 -0.94
N PHE A 601 -8.74 -3.53 -1.00
CA PHE A 601 -8.42 -4.92 -0.74
C PHE A 601 -7.85 -5.15 0.68
N VAL A 602 -7.54 -4.07 1.40
CA VAL A 602 -6.97 -4.04 2.76
C VAL A 602 -7.56 -2.88 3.56
N ALA A 603 -7.41 -2.92 4.89
CA ALA A 603 -7.72 -1.82 5.79
C ALA A 603 -7.01 -0.51 5.40
N PHE A 604 -7.62 0.64 5.69
CA PHE A 604 -7.03 1.96 5.44
C PHE A 604 -5.84 2.23 6.36
N GLN A 605 -4.63 2.23 5.80
CA GLN A 605 -3.41 2.64 6.48
C GLN A 605 -3.46 4.14 6.81
N LYS A 606 -3.57 4.45 8.11
CA LYS A 606 -3.68 5.82 8.65
C LYS A 606 -2.34 6.43 9.08
N GLU A 607 -1.30 5.61 9.11
CA GLU A 607 0.06 6.00 9.47
C GLU A 607 0.88 6.04 8.19
N GLU A 608 1.43 7.21 7.86
CA GLU A 608 2.49 7.32 6.85
C GLU A 608 3.78 6.77 7.50
N GLU A 609 4.37 5.71 6.93
CA GLU A 609 5.63 5.16 7.45
C GLU A 609 6.74 6.22 7.31
N GLU A 610 7.27 6.74 8.44
CA GLU A 610 8.46 7.60 8.41
C GLU A 610 9.64 6.82 7.81
N GLU A 611 10.13 7.24 6.63
CA GLU A 611 11.25 6.57 5.96
C GLU A 611 12.46 6.41 6.91
N SER A 612 12.73 5.16 7.30
CA SER A 612 13.80 4.88 8.25
C SER A 612 15.17 5.22 7.64
N SER A 613 15.91 6.08 8.33
CA SER A 613 17.22 6.59 7.91
C SER A 613 18.26 5.46 7.93
N SER A 614 18.47 4.83 6.77
CA SER A 614 19.24 3.59 6.63
C SER A 614 20.73 3.81 6.31
N LEU A 615 21.54 2.80 6.65
CA LEU A 615 22.94 2.70 6.23
C LEU A 615 23.00 2.14 4.81
N GLU A 616 23.25 3.01 3.83
CA GLU A 616 23.32 2.62 2.42
C GLU A 616 24.75 2.30 1.95
N ASN A 617 24.85 1.35 1.02
CA ASN A 617 26.12 1.03 0.38
C ASN A 617 26.52 2.09 -0.67
N TRP A 618 27.83 2.25 -0.92
CA TRP A 618 28.41 3.23 -1.85
C TRP A 618 27.77 3.29 -3.25
N GLN A 619 27.12 2.22 -3.71
CA GLN A 619 26.39 2.18 -4.97
C GLN A 619 25.20 3.15 -5.02
N SER A 620 24.56 3.51 -3.90
CA SER A 620 23.44 4.46 -3.91
C SER A 620 23.92 5.89 -4.16
N ALA A 621 24.93 6.34 -3.40
CA ALA A 621 25.61 7.61 -3.63
C ALA A 621 26.19 7.69 -5.04
N ALA A 622 26.74 6.58 -5.56
CA ALA A 622 27.20 6.50 -6.95
C ALA A 622 26.06 6.66 -7.98
N LYS A 623 24.85 6.14 -7.73
CA LYS A 623 23.66 6.41 -8.56
C LYS A 623 23.27 7.89 -8.52
N GLY A 624 23.19 8.50 -7.34
CA GLY A 624 22.87 9.92 -7.18
C GLY A 624 23.87 10.83 -7.90
N PHE A 625 25.17 10.54 -7.81
CA PHE A 625 26.19 11.28 -8.55
C PHE A 625 26.18 11.03 -10.08
N ALA A 626 25.72 9.86 -10.54
CA ALA A 626 25.64 9.50 -11.96
C ALA A 626 24.36 9.99 -12.66
N PHE A 627 23.25 10.10 -11.94
CA PHE A 627 21.91 10.42 -12.46
C PHE A 627 21.27 11.59 -11.68
N LYS A 628 22.00 12.72 -11.59
CA LYS A 628 21.64 13.86 -10.73
C LYS A 628 20.27 14.46 -11.07
N GLU A 629 19.87 14.40 -12.32
CA GLU A 629 18.58 14.88 -12.82
C GLU A 629 17.42 13.99 -12.36
N ALA A 630 17.67 12.69 -12.15
CA ALA A 630 16.65 11.73 -11.68
C ALA A 630 16.53 11.70 -10.14
N TYR A 631 17.63 11.96 -9.43
CA TYR A 631 17.69 11.96 -7.95
C TYR A 631 17.77 13.37 -7.34
N GLY A 632 17.55 14.43 -8.12
CA GLY A 632 17.63 15.83 -7.67
C GLY A 632 18.97 16.26 -7.05
N THR A 633 20.03 15.49 -7.23
CA THR A 633 21.21 15.50 -6.33
C THR A 633 22.07 16.76 -6.49
N GLN A 634 22.13 17.56 -5.43
CA GLN A 634 22.94 18.78 -5.36
C GLN A 634 24.11 18.64 -4.38
N ASN A 635 25.16 19.45 -4.57
CA ASN A 635 26.27 19.57 -3.63
C ASN A 635 26.26 20.99 -3.06
N GLN A 636 26.05 21.12 -1.74
CA GLN A 636 25.97 22.40 -1.03
C GLN A 636 26.79 22.36 0.26
N LEU A 637 27.26 23.53 0.73
CA LEU A 637 28.04 23.66 1.95
C LEU A 637 27.11 23.78 3.17
N ARG A 638 26.97 22.70 3.95
CA ARG A 638 26.05 22.61 5.10
C ARG A 638 24.58 22.91 4.70
N PRO A 639 23.93 22.03 3.91
CA PRO A 639 22.51 22.15 3.57
C PRO A 639 21.59 22.07 4.80
N ASP A 640 22.08 21.52 5.91
CA ASP A 640 21.44 21.46 7.23
C ASP A 640 21.17 22.83 7.90
N LEU A 641 21.33 23.94 7.18
CA LEU A 641 21.26 25.30 7.70
C LEU A 641 20.59 26.28 6.72
N THR A 642 19.41 26.78 7.11
CA THR A 642 18.73 27.95 6.52
C THR A 642 19.55 29.24 6.44
N VAL A 643 20.69 29.34 7.13
CA VAL A 643 21.58 30.51 7.12
C VAL A 643 22.72 30.31 6.13
N LYS A 644 22.74 31.10 5.05
CA LYS A 644 23.79 31.07 4.02
C LYS A 644 25.20 31.06 4.62
N THR A 645 25.91 29.98 4.34
CA THR A 645 27.30 29.71 4.75
C THR A 645 28.30 30.22 3.71
N TYR A 646 29.54 30.37 4.15
CA TYR A 646 30.66 30.87 3.35
C TYR A 646 31.96 30.17 3.76
N THR A 647 32.79 29.78 2.79
CA THR A 647 34.16 29.32 3.06
C THR A 647 35.11 30.51 3.08
N ILE A 648 35.82 30.72 4.19
CA ILE A 648 36.84 31.78 4.35
C ILE A 648 38.17 31.17 4.81
N LYS A 649 39.29 31.88 4.63
CA LYS A 649 40.64 31.35 4.91
C LYS A 649 41.32 32.12 6.04
N VAL A 650 42.06 31.43 6.91
CA VAL A 650 42.91 32.08 7.92
C VAL A 650 44.06 32.82 7.23
N LYS A 651 44.19 34.12 7.48
CA LYS A 651 45.28 34.99 6.98
C LYS A 651 46.37 35.19 8.03
N GLU A 652 45.97 35.47 9.26
CA GLU A 652 46.87 35.51 10.44
C GLU A 652 46.19 34.81 11.61
N ASN A 653 46.94 34.03 12.38
CA ASN A 653 46.54 33.54 13.70
C ASN A 653 47.70 33.76 14.67
N ARG A 654 47.57 34.73 15.58
CA ARG A 654 48.66 35.15 16.48
C ARG A 654 48.16 35.34 17.91
N ARG A 655 48.81 34.65 18.84
CA ARG A 655 48.70 34.90 20.29
C ARG A 655 49.22 36.31 20.60
N LEU A 656 48.40 37.14 21.24
CA LEU A 656 48.76 38.49 21.68
C LEU A 656 49.32 38.53 23.11
N THR A 657 48.92 37.61 23.98
CA THR A 657 49.37 37.60 25.38
C THR A 657 50.67 36.81 25.57
N PRO A 658 51.59 37.24 26.47
CA PRO A 658 52.78 36.47 26.82
C PRO A 658 52.45 35.05 27.33
N THR A 659 53.43 34.15 27.30
CA THR A 659 53.28 32.75 27.71
C THR A 659 53.03 32.56 29.22
N ASN A 660 53.36 33.56 30.04
CA ASN A 660 53.15 33.56 31.49
C ASN A 660 51.86 34.26 31.94
N TYR A 661 50.92 34.52 31.02
CA TYR A 661 49.63 35.15 31.32
C TYR A 661 48.47 34.18 31.12
N ASP A 662 47.65 33.99 32.15
CA ASP A 662 46.66 32.91 32.26
C ASP A 662 45.57 32.93 31.18
N ARG A 663 45.29 34.11 30.60
CA ARG A 663 44.30 34.26 29.53
C ARG A 663 44.99 34.29 28.16
N ASN A 664 44.82 33.21 27.43
CA ASN A 664 45.36 33.05 26.07
C ASN A 664 44.49 33.85 25.08
N ILE A 665 44.90 35.08 24.74
CA ILE A 665 44.17 35.93 23.77
C ILE A 665 44.84 35.80 22.40
N PHE A 666 44.04 35.49 21.39
CA PHE A 666 44.46 35.39 19.99
C PHE A 666 43.80 36.50 19.15
N HIS A 667 44.60 37.06 18.25
CA HIS A 667 44.15 37.83 17.10
C HIS A 667 44.08 36.86 15.92
N ILE A 668 42.91 36.76 15.29
CA ILE A 668 42.72 35.94 14.09
C ILE A 668 42.13 36.82 13.00
N GLU A 669 42.85 36.94 11.89
CA GLU A 669 42.35 37.59 10.68
C GLU A 669 42.03 36.52 9.64
N PHE A 670 40.87 36.62 9.00
CA PHE A 670 40.47 35.78 7.88
C PHE A 670 40.44 36.59 6.60
N ASP A 671 41.00 36.03 5.53
CA ASP A 671 40.82 36.48 4.16
C ASP A 671 39.46 35.98 3.64
N LEU A 672 38.68 36.91 3.09
CA LEU A 672 37.36 36.66 2.51
C LEU A 672 37.45 36.25 1.04
N GLY A 673 38.50 36.64 0.31
CA GLY A 673 38.67 36.37 -1.12
C GLY A 673 37.39 36.56 -1.93
N ASP A 674 37.07 35.59 -2.79
CA ASP A 674 35.87 35.56 -3.64
C ASP A 674 34.62 34.99 -2.93
N SER A 675 34.62 34.82 -1.60
CA SER A 675 33.49 34.19 -0.87
C SER A 675 32.17 34.96 -1.00
N GLY A 676 32.23 36.27 -1.23
CA GLY A 676 31.05 37.14 -1.23
C GLY A 676 30.43 37.35 0.16
N LEU A 677 31.17 37.05 1.23
CA LEU A 677 30.75 37.36 2.60
C LEU A 677 30.79 38.88 2.84
N THR A 678 29.65 39.46 3.21
CA THR A 678 29.52 40.86 3.61
C THR A 678 29.04 40.98 5.05
N TYR A 679 29.56 41.96 5.79
CA TYR A 679 29.23 42.21 7.20
C TYR A 679 29.23 43.70 7.55
N ASN A 680 28.34 44.09 8.47
CA ASN A 680 28.18 45.44 8.98
C ASN A 680 28.75 45.60 10.40
N ILE A 681 28.94 46.84 10.84
CA ILE A 681 29.37 47.16 12.21
C ILE A 681 28.29 46.70 13.20
N GLY A 682 28.70 45.92 14.20
CA GLY A 682 27.82 45.35 15.23
C GLY A 682 27.26 43.97 14.91
N GLU A 683 27.55 43.41 13.72
CA GLU A 683 27.22 42.02 13.37
C GLU A 683 28.23 41.02 13.96
N ALA A 684 27.84 39.75 14.01
CA ALA A 684 28.66 38.68 14.59
C ALA A 684 28.98 37.61 13.54
N LEU A 685 30.23 37.12 13.56
CA LEU A 685 30.68 36.01 12.73
C LEU A 685 30.38 34.70 13.46
N GLY A 686 29.43 33.93 12.94
CA GLY A 686 29.10 32.57 13.38
C GLY A 686 30.07 31.58 12.76
N ILE A 687 31.06 31.15 13.54
CA ILE A 687 32.05 30.13 13.17
C ILE A 687 31.44 28.75 13.35
N HIS A 688 31.46 27.93 12.29
CA HIS A 688 31.19 26.50 12.38
C HIS A 688 32.52 25.81 12.66
N ALA A 689 32.70 25.33 13.89
CA ALA A 689 33.93 24.69 14.34
C ALA A 689 33.74 23.17 14.34
N ASP A 690 34.64 22.45 13.68
CA ASP A 690 34.63 20.99 13.60
C ASP A 690 35.07 20.35 14.93
N ASN A 691 34.56 19.16 15.23
CA ASN A 691 35.03 18.33 16.37
C ASN A 691 36.48 17.90 16.17
N ASP A 692 37.19 17.73 17.29
CA ASP A 692 38.59 17.33 17.34
C ASP A 692 38.79 15.95 16.68
N PRO A 693 39.49 15.85 15.52
CA PRO A 693 39.48 14.63 14.72
C PRO A 693 40.09 13.41 15.41
N GLU A 694 41.07 13.62 16.30
CA GLU A 694 41.69 12.54 17.07
C GLU A 694 40.71 11.94 18.07
N GLN A 695 39.92 12.76 18.77
CA GLN A 695 38.85 12.29 19.67
C GLN A 695 37.68 11.65 18.91
N VAL A 696 37.32 12.14 17.73
CA VAL A 696 36.27 11.52 16.90
C VAL A 696 36.70 10.13 16.41
N LEU A 697 37.95 9.97 15.93
CA LEU A 697 38.47 8.66 15.53
C LEU A 697 38.59 7.68 16.71
N GLN A 698 38.96 8.17 17.90
CA GLN A 698 38.94 7.37 19.14
C GLN A 698 37.52 6.91 19.49
N PHE A 699 36.52 7.78 19.38
CA PHE A 699 35.11 7.41 19.61
C PHE A 699 34.62 6.37 18.60
N ILE A 700 34.86 6.57 17.30
CA ILE A 700 34.48 5.62 16.22
C ILE A 700 35.03 4.21 16.53
N LEU A 701 36.31 4.12 16.90
CA LEU A 701 36.95 2.85 17.26
C LEU A 701 36.43 2.23 18.56
N ALA A 702 36.06 3.05 19.55
CA ALA A 702 35.52 2.58 20.83
C ALA A 702 34.06 2.12 20.74
N TYR A 703 33.27 2.75 19.85
CA TYR A 703 31.84 2.49 19.62
C TYR A 703 31.58 1.44 18.52
N GLY A 704 32.64 0.81 17.98
CA GLY A 704 32.54 -0.26 16.98
C GLY A 704 32.13 0.20 15.57
N LEU A 705 32.18 1.50 15.28
CA LEU A 705 31.76 2.08 14.00
C LEU A 705 32.87 2.03 12.94
N ASN A 706 32.50 2.01 11.66
CA ASN A 706 33.42 2.27 10.56
C ASN A 706 33.36 3.75 10.14
N ALA A 707 34.52 4.36 9.89
CA ALA A 707 34.64 5.78 9.53
C ALA A 707 34.12 6.12 8.12
N ASP A 708 34.24 5.16 7.20
CA ASP A 708 33.95 5.31 5.77
C ASP A 708 32.52 4.91 5.37
N ASP A 709 31.74 4.30 6.28
CA ASP A 709 30.35 3.90 6.01
C ASP A 709 29.47 5.13 5.74
N LEU A 710 28.56 5.01 4.78
CA LEU A 710 27.64 6.07 4.39
C LEU A 710 26.34 5.99 5.17
N VAL A 711 25.85 7.17 5.54
CA VAL A 711 24.65 7.36 6.35
C VAL A 711 23.79 8.39 5.63
N GLN A 712 22.53 8.02 5.37
CA GLN A 712 21.47 8.95 4.96
C GLN A 712 20.77 9.43 6.23
N VAL A 713 20.68 10.74 6.46
CA VAL A 713 19.92 11.30 7.60
C VAL A 713 19.00 12.42 7.07
N PRO A 714 17.69 12.42 7.39
CA PRO A 714 16.81 13.53 7.03
C PRO A 714 17.28 14.83 7.70
N SER A 715 17.19 15.95 6.97
CA SER A 715 17.63 17.24 7.47
C SER A 715 16.76 17.68 8.66
N ARG A 716 17.40 18.23 9.70
CA ARG A 716 16.70 18.68 10.91
C ARG A 716 15.87 19.94 10.71
N GLU A 717 16.01 20.64 9.58
CA GLU A 717 15.16 21.78 9.19
C GLU A 717 14.14 21.43 8.07
N ASP A 718 14.32 20.32 7.35
CA ASP A 718 13.37 19.79 6.35
C ASP A 718 13.49 18.25 6.24
N PRO A 719 12.52 17.47 6.78
CA PRO A 719 12.56 16.01 6.73
C PRO A 719 12.59 15.41 5.32
N ALA A 720 12.11 16.13 4.30
CA ALA A 720 12.09 15.65 2.91
C ALA A 720 13.47 15.73 2.22
N VAL A 721 14.47 16.32 2.87
CA VAL A 721 15.85 16.43 2.35
C VAL A 721 16.75 15.43 3.06
N LEU A 722 17.02 14.30 2.42
CA LEU A 722 18.00 13.32 2.91
C LEU A 722 19.44 13.79 2.65
N GLU A 723 20.27 13.79 3.69
CA GLU A 723 21.67 14.20 3.62
C GLU A 723 22.61 12.99 3.73
N THR A 724 23.24 12.59 2.62
CA THR A 724 24.25 11.52 2.59
C THR A 724 25.63 12.03 3.02
N ARG A 725 26.24 11.43 4.07
CA ARG A 725 27.62 11.67 4.51
C ARG A 725 28.29 10.38 5.01
N THR A 726 29.60 10.38 5.21
CA THR A 726 30.23 9.29 5.99
C THR A 726 30.00 9.47 7.49
N VAL A 727 30.03 8.38 8.26
CA VAL A 727 30.03 8.40 9.74
C VAL A 727 31.03 9.41 10.31
N TYR A 728 32.27 9.41 9.78
CA TYR A 728 33.30 10.35 10.18
C TYR A 728 32.92 11.81 9.90
N GLN A 729 32.41 12.13 8.71
CA GLN A 729 32.00 13.50 8.37
C GLN A 729 30.87 13.98 9.28
N SER A 730 29.87 13.14 9.53
CA SER A 730 28.74 13.46 10.42
C SER A 730 29.18 13.73 11.86
N LEU A 731 30.07 12.90 12.41
CA LEU A 731 30.63 13.09 13.76
C LEU A 731 31.60 14.27 13.86
N VAL A 732 32.30 14.64 12.78
CA VAL A 732 33.19 15.81 12.77
C VAL A 732 32.41 17.12 12.63
N GLN A 733 31.37 17.17 11.79
CA GLN A 733 30.77 18.43 11.33
C GLN A 733 29.32 18.69 11.81
N ASN A 734 28.52 17.65 12.04
CA ASN A 734 27.07 17.79 12.23
C ASN A 734 26.61 17.46 13.67
N VAL A 735 27.29 16.57 14.40
CA VAL A 735 26.86 16.06 15.71
C VAL A 735 27.71 16.64 16.86
N ASP A 736 27.09 17.13 17.94
CA ASP A 736 27.77 17.71 19.12
C ASP A 736 28.30 16.64 20.10
N ILE A 737 28.95 15.58 19.61
CA ILE A 737 29.32 14.38 20.40
C ILE A 737 30.33 14.69 21.53
N LEU A 738 31.13 15.76 21.38
CA LEU A 738 32.04 16.27 22.42
C LEU A 738 31.41 17.39 23.27
N GLY A 739 30.16 17.76 23.00
CA GLY A 739 29.37 18.73 23.75
C GLY A 739 28.77 18.17 25.05
N LYS A 740 28.00 19.01 25.74
CA LYS A 740 27.35 18.65 27.02
C LYS A 740 25.94 18.10 26.77
N PRO A 741 25.58 16.92 27.31
CA PRO A 741 24.27 16.32 27.09
C PRO A 741 23.14 17.08 27.82
N PRO A 742 22.03 17.44 27.13
CA PRO A 742 20.84 17.98 27.77
C PRO A 742 20.08 16.87 28.51
N LYS A 743 19.19 17.26 29.42
CA LYS A 743 18.39 16.33 30.24
C LYS A 743 17.60 15.30 29.39
N ARG A 744 17.09 15.72 28.22
CA ARG A 744 16.41 14.88 27.24
C ARG A 744 17.26 13.73 26.70
N PHE A 745 18.58 13.90 26.58
CA PHE A 745 19.45 12.83 26.10
C PHE A 745 19.42 11.62 27.04
N PHE A 746 19.33 11.84 28.36
CA PHE A 746 19.21 10.76 29.34
C PHE A 746 17.83 10.07 29.27
N GLU A 747 16.76 10.82 29.00
CA GLU A 747 15.41 10.29 28.76
C GLU A 747 15.36 9.41 27.50
N SER A 748 16.00 9.84 26.41
CA SER A 748 16.07 9.07 25.16
C SER A 748 17.00 7.86 25.24
N LEU A 749 18.19 8.02 25.84
CA LEU A 749 19.20 6.96 25.95
C LEU A 749 18.70 5.77 26.80
N ALA A 750 17.83 6.02 27.78
CA ALA A 750 17.20 4.97 28.59
C ALA A 750 16.42 3.93 27.76
N GLN A 751 15.91 4.29 26.57
CA GLN A 751 15.14 3.39 25.71
C GLN A 751 16.02 2.29 25.09
N PHE A 752 17.32 2.56 24.94
CA PHE A 752 18.31 1.66 24.35
C PHE A 752 19.10 0.86 25.41
N ALA A 753 18.81 1.07 26.70
CA ALA A 753 19.50 0.43 27.80
C ALA A 753 19.05 -1.03 27.99
N THR A 754 19.99 -1.96 27.80
CA THR A 754 19.77 -3.41 27.96
C THR A 754 19.92 -3.90 29.41
N ASP A 755 20.52 -3.11 30.31
CA ASP A 755 20.56 -3.36 31.75
C ASP A 755 19.50 -2.51 32.46
N GLU A 756 18.64 -3.18 33.20
CA GLU A 756 17.52 -2.63 33.96
C GLU A 756 17.98 -1.72 35.12
N GLU A 757 19.19 -1.89 35.67
CA GLU A 757 19.76 -0.95 36.65
C GLU A 757 20.29 0.34 35.99
N GLU A 758 21.02 0.23 34.88
CA GLU A 758 21.46 1.39 34.10
C GLU A 758 20.27 2.18 33.55
N LYS A 759 19.25 1.49 33.03
CA LYS A 759 18.00 2.07 32.53
C LYS A 759 17.29 2.93 33.59
N LYS A 760 17.01 2.37 34.76
CA LYS A 760 16.35 3.11 35.87
C LYS A 760 17.17 4.31 36.33
N LYS A 761 18.49 4.24 36.23
CA LYS A 761 19.37 5.38 36.53
C LYS A 761 19.33 6.46 35.44
N LEU A 762 19.28 6.09 34.16
CA LEU A 762 19.08 7.03 33.04
C LEU A 762 17.71 7.71 33.11
N GLU A 763 16.64 6.94 33.32
CA GLU A 763 15.27 7.45 33.56
C GLU A 763 15.23 8.43 34.74
N ARG A 764 15.91 8.11 35.85
CA ARG A 764 15.99 9.00 37.02
C ARG A 764 16.76 10.30 36.73
N LEU A 765 17.85 10.25 35.96
CA LEU A 765 18.59 11.44 35.53
C LEU A 765 17.77 12.31 34.58
N GLY A 766 16.96 11.69 33.73
CA GLY A 766 15.92 12.34 32.92
C GLY A 766 14.80 12.97 33.76
N SER A 767 14.33 12.28 34.80
CA SER A 767 13.23 12.73 35.67
C SER A 767 13.58 13.95 36.53
N LYS A 768 12.57 14.57 37.14
CA LYS A 768 12.77 15.67 38.11
C LYS A 768 13.55 15.23 39.37
N GLU A 769 13.61 13.94 39.68
CA GLU A 769 14.19 13.40 40.91
C GLU A 769 15.72 13.26 40.85
N GLY A 770 16.30 13.12 39.65
CA GLY A 770 17.75 13.15 39.43
C GLY A 770 18.31 14.54 39.17
N ALA A 771 17.56 15.62 39.44
CA ALA A 771 17.95 16.99 39.07
C ALA A 771 19.30 17.44 39.68
N ASP A 772 19.58 17.10 40.94
CA ASP A 772 20.85 17.45 41.59
C ASP A 772 22.04 16.62 41.07
N GLU A 773 21.83 15.35 40.72
CA GLU A 773 22.85 14.47 40.13
C GLU A 773 23.18 14.90 38.69
N PHE A 774 22.15 15.18 37.88
CA PHE A 774 22.29 15.79 36.56
C PHE A 774 23.04 17.12 36.63
N LYS A 775 22.72 17.96 37.62
CA LYS A 775 23.40 19.26 37.82
C LYS A 775 24.87 19.06 38.12
N ARG A 776 25.23 18.17 39.05
CA ARG A 776 26.62 17.81 39.35
C ARG A 776 27.37 17.33 38.11
N LEU A 777 26.80 16.39 37.34
CA LEU A 777 27.41 15.87 36.12
C LEU A 777 27.67 16.99 35.08
N THR A 778 26.76 17.98 35.01
CA THR A 778 26.82 19.05 34.00
C THR A 778 27.69 20.25 34.42
N GLU A 779 27.63 20.68 35.68
CA GLU A 779 28.32 21.88 36.21
C GLU A 779 29.66 21.57 36.88
N GLU A 780 29.78 20.45 37.61
CA GLU A 780 30.97 20.10 38.40
C GLU A 780 31.88 19.13 37.64
N ASP A 781 31.37 17.95 37.26
CA ASP A 781 32.15 16.93 36.55
C ASP A 781 32.33 17.27 35.05
N THR A 782 31.43 18.10 34.48
CA THR A 782 31.45 18.60 33.10
C THR A 782 31.49 17.53 32.01
N VAL A 783 30.72 16.44 32.19
CA VAL A 783 30.68 15.29 31.26
C VAL A 783 30.23 15.68 29.84
N THR A 784 30.77 14.96 28.85
CA THR A 784 30.35 15.02 27.44
C THR A 784 29.42 13.85 27.08
N TYR A 785 28.81 13.85 25.88
CA TYR A 785 28.04 12.68 25.42
C TYR A 785 28.89 11.40 25.39
N VAL A 786 30.14 11.47 24.91
CA VAL A 786 31.09 10.33 25.00
C VAL A 786 31.31 9.86 26.44
N ASP A 787 31.56 10.78 27.40
CA ASP A 787 31.70 10.41 28.83
C ASP A 787 30.44 9.69 29.37
N VAL A 788 29.24 9.98 28.85
CA VAL A 788 27.99 9.33 29.27
C VAL A 788 27.80 7.97 28.59
N LEU A 789 28.10 7.84 27.30
CA LEU A 789 28.08 6.54 26.60
C LEU A 789 29.12 5.56 27.19
N ASP A 790 30.29 6.04 27.58
CA ASP A 790 31.29 5.26 28.33
C ASP A 790 30.84 4.87 29.75
N MET A 791 29.89 5.59 30.34
CA MET A 791 29.35 5.37 31.69
C MET A 791 28.15 4.43 31.73
N PHE A 792 27.42 4.26 30.63
CA PHE A 792 26.19 3.47 30.53
C PHE A 792 26.29 2.50 29.34
N LYS A 793 27.08 1.44 29.52
CA LYS A 793 27.52 0.58 28.41
C LYS A 793 26.45 -0.38 27.91
N SER A 794 25.36 -0.55 28.65
CA SER A 794 24.19 -1.29 28.19
C SER A 794 23.33 -0.49 27.22
N ALA A 795 23.50 0.84 27.16
CA ALA A 795 22.72 1.77 26.35
C ALA A 795 23.45 2.14 25.07
N HIS A 796 23.31 1.28 24.05
CA HIS A 796 24.11 1.32 22.82
C HIS A 796 23.23 1.47 21.56
N PRO A 797 22.63 2.65 21.30
CA PRO A 797 21.88 2.91 20.07
C PRO A 797 22.73 2.73 18.80
N ASP A 798 22.07 2.41 17.69
CA ASP A 798 22.68 2.45 16.36
C ASP A 798 23.00 3.88 15.92
N PHE A 799 23.87 4.04 14.92
CA PHE A 799 24.37 5.35 14.52
C PHE A 799 23.27 6.32 14.03
N SER A 800 22.24 5.79 13.35
CA SER A 800 21.04 6.52 12.95
C SER A 800 20.35 7.19 14.15
N ASP A 801 20.09 6.41 15.20
CA ASP A 801 19.43 6.89 16.41
C ASP A 801 20.35 7.78 17.26
N LEU A 802 21.64 7.47 17.32
CA LEU A 802 22.65 8.32 17.95
C LEU A 802 22.64 9.75 17.36
N VAL A 803 22.56 9.88 16.03
CA VAL A 803 22.43 11.18 15.35
C VAL A 803 21.09 11.86 15.69
N ARG A 804 20.00 11.10 15.82
CA ARG A 804 18.67 11.62 16.20
C ARG A 804 18.64 12.16 17.65
N ILE A 805 19.28 11.48 18.61
CA ILE A 805 19.23 11.84 20.05
C ILE A 805 20.31 12.84 20.52
N VAL A 806 21.45 12.96 19.82
CA VAL A 806 22.51 13.92 20.16
C VAL A 806 22.25 15.27 19.47
N ASP A 807 22.46 16.39 20.19
CA ASP A 807 22.26 17.73 19.63
C ASP A 807 23.13 17.99 18.39
N PRO A 808 22.68 18.84 17.44
CA PRO A 808 23.49 19.26 16.31
C PRO A 808 24.61 20.22 16.74
N LEU A 809 25.73 20.18 16.02
CA LEU A 809 26.94 20.96 16.30
C LEU A 809 26.69 22.47 16.05
N LYS A 810 26.51 23.23 17.14
CA LYS A 810 26.08 24.64 17.08
C LYS A 810 27.23 25.60 16.77
N ARG A 811 27.03 26.45 15.76
CA ARG A 811 27.96 27.56 15.42
C ARG A 811 28.22 28.47 16.62
N ARG A 812 29.47 28.92 16.78
CA ARG A 812 29.84 29.90 17.81
C ARG A 812 29.92 31.30 17.24
N GLU A 813 29.08 32.18 17.76
CA GLU A 813 29.03 33.60 17.41
C GLU A 813 30.15 34.37 18.12
N TYR A 814 30.93 35.13 17.37
CA TYR A 814 31.95 36.07 17.87
C TYR A 814 31.69 37.47 17.32
N SER A 815 31.82 38.49 18.18
CA SER A 815 31.77 39.89 17.76
C SER A 815 32.93 40.21 16.82
N ILE A 816 32.63 40.84 15.69
CA ILE A 816 33.64 41.22 14.70
C ILE A 816 34.43 42.44 15.22
N ALA A 817 35.77 42.37 15.15
CA ALA A 817 36.68 43.41 15.63
C ALA A 817 37.19 44.36 14.52
N SER A 818 36.84 44.07 13.26
CA SER A 818 37.13 44.88 12.07
C SER A 818 35.87 45.57 11.54
N ALA A 819 36.03 46.44 10.53
CA ALA A 819 34.91 47.02 9.78
C ALA A 819 35.19 46.87 8.28
N GLN A 820 34.28 46.25 7.52
CA GLN A 820 34.52 45.92 6.11
C GLN A 820 34.75 47.15 5.23
N ALA A 821 34.22 48.32 5.62
CA ALA A 821 34.50 49.59 4.96
C ALA A 821 35.98 50.05 5.03
N VAL A 822 36.76 49.50 5.98
CA VAL A 822 38.21 49.75 6.14
C VAL A 822 39.02 48.54 5.63
N THR A 823 38.52 47.33 5.82
CA THR A 823 39.15 46.08 5.36
C THR A 823 38.18 45.26 4.50
N PRO A 824 37.97 45.60 3.20
CA PRO A 824 36.93 44.98 2.37
C PRO A 824 37.05 43.46 2.25
N ASN A 825 38.29 42.96 2.13
CA ASN A 825 38.59 41.56 1.88
C ASN A 825 39.00 40.80 3.16
N SER A 826 38.86 41.36 4.36
CA SER A 826 39.18 40.62 5.58
C SER A 826 38.25 40.91 6.76
N VAL A 827 38.19 39.93 7.66
CA VAL A 827 37.43 39.98 8.90
C VAL A 827 38.31 39.55 10.07
N THR A 828 38.32 40.33 11.15
CA THR A 828 39.18 40.11 12.33
C THR A 828 38.34 39.72 13.53
N LEU A 829 38.77 38.68 14.26
CA LEU A 829 38.26 38.30 15.57
C LEU A 829 39.34 38.45 16.64
N MET A 830 38.92 38.79 17.86
CA MET A 830 39.73 38.67 19.07
C MET A 830 39.11 37.64 20.00
N ILE A 831 39.85 36.58 20.30
CA ILE A 831 39.32 35.36 20.93
C ILE A 831 40.14 35.00 22.17
N VAL A 832 39.45 34.71 23.27
CA VAL A 832 40.08 34.12 24.46
C VAL A 832 39.89 32.62 24.40
N VAL A 833 40.97 31.85 24.43
CA VAL A 833 40.87 30.38 24.52
C VAL A 833 40.45 29.99 25.92
N VAL A 834 39.42 29.16 26.02
CA VAL A 834 38.88 28.65 27.28
C VAL A 834 39.41 27.23 27.49
N ASN A 835 40.06 27.01 28.62
CA ASN A 835 40.46 25.68 29.09
C ASN A 835 40.25 25.57 30.60
N TRP A 836 39.91 24.37 31.05
CA TRP A 836 39.73 24.03 32.47
C TRP A 836 40.27 22.62 32.73
N VAL A 837 40.34 22.23 34.00
CA VAL A 837 40.63 20.86 34.41
C VAL A 837 39.35 20.30 35.01
N ASP A 838 38.93 19.10 34.57
CA ASP A 838 37.74 18.43 35.13
C ASP A 838 38.05 17.71 36.46
N THR A 839 37.01 17.18 37.11
CA THR A 839 37.13 16.45 38.39
C THR A 839 37.94 15.15 38.28
N LYS A 840 38.17 14.65 37.06
CA LYS A 840 39.03 13.49 36.75
C LYS A 840 40.48 13.90 36.45
N GLY A 841 40.80 15.20 36.55
CA GLY A 841 42.14 15.74 36.28
C GLY A 841 42.47 15.93 34.80
N ARG A 842 41.51 15.79 33.89
CA ARG A 842 41.71 15.94 32.45
C ARG A 842 41.61 17.41 32.04
N THR A 843 42.57 17.90 31.25
CA THR A 843 42.48 19.25 30.66
C THR A 843 41.43 19.25 29.56
N ARG A 844 40.31 19.95 29.80
CA ARG A 844 39.23 20.18 28.83
C ARG A 844 39.38 21.56 28.20
N TYR A 845 38.86 21.71 26.97
CA TYR A 845 38.91 22.96 26.20
C TYR A 845 37.54 23.33 25.65
N GLY A 846 37.28 24.63 25.50
CA GLY A 846 36.03 25.13 24.90
C GLY A 846 36.05 24.96 23.38
N HIS A 847 35.38 23.92 22.88
CA HIS A 847 35.19 23.53 21.46
C HIS A 847 35.70 24.54 20.41
N ALA A 848 34.88 25.53 20.05
CA ALA A 848 35.20 26.48 18.99
C ALA A 848 36.44 27.34 19.27
N THR A 849 36.83 27.55 20.53
CA THR A 849 38.09 28.25 20.87
C THR A 849 39.31 27.36 20.73
N ARG A 850 39.18 26.05 20.98
CA ARG A 850 40.23 25.05 20.71
C ARG A 850 40.50 24.95 19.22
N TYR A 851 39.44 24.73 18.44
CA TYR A 851 39.47 24.71 16.97
C TYR A 851 40.21 25.93 16.41
N LEU A 852 39.71 27.14 16.71
CA LEU A 852 40.29 28.39 16.21
C LEU A 852 41.74 28.62 16.67
N SER A 853 42.12 28.18 17.88
CA SER A 853 43.50 28.29 18.35
C SER A 853 44.50 27.38 17.63
N GLY A 854 44.02 26.30 17.00
CA GLY A 854 44.85 25.33 16.28
C GLY A 854 45.05 25.62 14.79
N LEU A 855 44.30 26.57 14.22
CA LEU A 855 44.32 26.82 12.77
C LEU A 855 45.63 27.49 12.31
N ALA A 856 46.30 26.87 11.35
CA ALA A 856 47.42 27.49 10.64
C ALA A 856 46.93 28.52 9.58
N PRO A 857 47.72 29.55 9.26
CA PRO A 857 47.47 30.38 8.07
C PRO A 857 47.32 29.54 6.80
N GLY A 858 46.34 29.90 5.97
CA GLY A 858 45.92 29.14 4.79
C GLY A 858 44.78 28.15 5.04
N ALA A 859 44.48 27.77 6.29
CA ALA A 859 43.38 26.86 6.61
C ALA A 859 42.01 27.46 6.23
N THR A 860 41.15 26.65 5.61
CA THR A 860 39.76 27.00 5.28
C THR A 860 38.83 26.68 6.44
N ILE A 861 37.88 27.56 6.74
CA ILE A 861 36.80 27.33 7.70
C ILE A 861 35.42 27.68 7.10
N THR A 862 34.36 27.13 7.68
CA THR A 862 32.98 27.51 7.35
C THR A 862 32.48 28.59 8.31
N ALA A 863 32.00 29.70 7.76
CA ALA A 863 31.50 30.84 8.51
C ALA A 863 30.10 31.27 8.03
N SER A 864 29.40 32.03 8.86
CA SER A 864 28.08 32.62 8.58
C SER A 864 27.99 33.97 9.28
N VAL A 865 27.23 34.92 8.72
CA VAL A 865 27.06 36.26 9.33
C VAL A 865 25.69 36.33 10.01
N LYS A 866 25.67 36.74 11.27
CA LYS A 866 24.43 37.00 12.01
C LYS A 866 24.12 38.50 12.00
N PRO A 867 22.96 38.92 11.45
CA PRO A 867 22.58 40.32 11.43
C PRO A 867 22.37 40.86 12.85
N SER A 868 22.74 42.12 13.06
CA SER A 868 22.66 42.75 14.38
C SER A 868 21.26 43.27 14.66
N VAL A 869 20.84 43.15 15.92
CA VAL A 869 19.67 43.85 16.46
C VAL A 869 19.97 45.35 16.64
N MET A 870 21.25 45.72 16.77
CA MET A 870 21.71 47.11 16.85
C MET A 870 22.10 47.62 15.46
N LYS A 871 21.42 48.67 14.98
CA LYS A 871 21.80 49.40 13.77
C LYS A 871 22.26 50.81 14.14
N LEU A 872 23.32 51.29 13.48
CA LEU A 872 23.78 52.66 13.64
C LEU A 872 22.71 53.65 13.12
N PRO A 873 22.54 54.82 13.76
CA PRO A 873 21.61 55.84 13.29
C PRO A 873 22.08 56.44 11.96
N VAL A 874 21.14 56.79 11.07
CA VAL A 874 21.39 57.28 9.70
C VAL A 874 21.97 58.71 9.65
N LYS A 875 22.41 59.27 10.79
CA LYS A 875 23.01 60.60 10.88
C LYS A 875 24.14 60.59 11.91
N ASP A 876 25.33 60.93 11.45
CA ASP A 876 26.57 60.97 12.24
C ASP A 876 26.51 61.93 13.45
N THR A 877 25.58 62.88 13.42
CA THR A 877 25.33 63.86 14.49
C THR A 877 24.30 63.41 15.54
N ALA A 878 23.70 62.22 15.39
CA ALA A 878 22.73 61.69 16.35
C ALA A 878 23.46 60.99 17.53
N PRO A 879 23.25 61.40 18.80
CA PRO A 879 23.89 60.77 19.94
C PRO A 879 23.38 59.34 20.11
N SER A 880 24.29 58.37 20.08
CA SER A 880 23.98 56.96 20.33
C SER A 880 23.93 56.69 21.84
N LEU A 881 22.73 56.41 22.36
CA LEU A 881 22.57 55.94 23.74
C LEU A 881 23.01 54.48 23.84
N TRP A 882 24.27 54.26 24.22
CA TRP A 882 24.81 52.93 24.51
C TRP A 882 24.44 52.49 25.94
N PRO A 883 23.55 51.51 26.13
CA PRO A 883 23.51 50.78 27.40
C PRO A 883 24.82 49.99 27.54
N VAL A 884 25.57 50.21 28.63
CA VAL A 884 26.84 49.52 28.88
C VAL A 884 26.55 48.04 29.18
N LEU A 885 26.69 47.19 28.16
CA LEU A 885 26.65 45.74 28.30
C LEU A 885 27.92 45.26 29.00
N VAL A 886 27.84 45.13 30.33
CA VAL A 886 28.81 44.39 31.13
C VAL A 886 28.91 42.96 30.57
N PRO A 887 30.13 42.41 30.34
CA PRO A 887 30.27 41.08 29.75
C PRO A 887 29.67 40.01 30.67
N VAL A 888 28.72 39.24 30.14
CA VAL A 888 28.11 38.09 30.85
C VAL A 888 29.10 36.93 30.84
N SER A 889 30.01 36.92 31.82
CA SER A 889 30.99 35.86 32.03
C SER A 889 30.61 34.93 33.18
N LEU A 890 30.54 33.63 32.89
CA LEU A 890 30.69 32.48 33.81
C LEU A 890 29.67 32.32 34.97
N PRO A 891 28.83 31.26 34.93
CA PRO A 891 28.17 30.71 36.09
C PRO A 891 28.88 29.44 36.61
N SER A 892 29.91 29.58 37.47
CA SER A 892 30.26 28.59 38.52
C SER A 892 31.51 29.02 39.32
N ALA A 893 31.35 29.38 40.61
CA ALA A 893 32.42 29.44 41.62
C ALA A 893 31.86 29.76 43.03
N ARG A 894 31.02 28.88 43.61
CA ARG A 894 30.61 28.98 45.03
C ARG A 894 30.39 27.62 45.70
N SER A 895 31.47 27.06 46.23
CA SER A 895 31.47 26.60 47.62
C SER A 895 32.23 27.67 48.45
N SER A 896 32.14 27.75 49.78
CA SER A 896 31.61 26.80 50.76
C SER A 896 31.02 27.51 52.00
N SER A 897 30.57 26.72 52.98
CA SER A 897 30.28 27.07 54.38
C SER A 897 29.03 27.90 54.73
N THR A 898 28.14 27.22 55.46
CA THR A 898 26.94 27.74 56.13
C THR A 898 27.26 28.33 57.51
N ALA A 899 26.33 29.12 58.08
CA ALA A 899 26.32 29.70 59.44
C ALA A 899 27.31 30.89 59.66
N LEU A 900 26.88 32.03 60.23
CA LEU A 900 26.36 32.11 61.60
C LEU A 900 25.26 33.20 61.85
N CYS A 901 24.30 32.85 62.71
CA CYS A 901 23.42 33.67 63.56
C CYS A 901 22.84 35.05 63.14
N ARG A 902 21.51 35.01 62.97
CA ARG A 902 20.51 36.10 63.20
C ARG A 902 20.76 37.02 64.41
N ARG A 903 20.56 38.34 64.22
CA ARG A 903 19.85 39.32 65.13
C ARG A 903 19.29 40.42 64.20
N ARG A 904 18.02 40.83 64.14
CA ARG A 904 16.88 40.97 65.10
C ARG A 904 16.97 42.18 66.05
N ARG A 905 16.71 43.39 65.51
CA ARG A 905 16.10 44.60 66.11
C ARG A 905 15.85 45.62 64.97
N ALA A 906 14.94 46.61 64.96
CA ALA A 906 13.59 46.85 65.50
C ALA A 906 13.41 48.36 65.82
N ARG A 907 12.29 48.97 65.36
CA ARG A 907 11.78 50.34 65.67
C ARG A 907 12.55 51.53 65.05
N ARG A 908 11.89 52.39 64.24
CA ARG A 908 11.15 53.67 64.55
C ARG A 908 12.10 54.84 64.90
N SER A 909 11.88 56.10 64.50
CA SER A 909 10.65 56.88 64.15
C SER A 909 10.93 57.87 62.99
N ALA A 910 10.03 58.16 62.02
CA ALA A 910 8.70 58.85 62.05
C ALA A 910 8.80 60.39 62.20
N PRO A 911 7.81 61.23 61.78
CA PRO A 911 6.45 60.98 61.24
C PRO A 911 6.28 61.53 59.78
N SER A 912 5.13 61.86 59.17
CA SER A 912 3.72 62.13 59.61
C SER A 912 2.67 62.11 58.48
N PHE A 913 1.50 61.48 58.72
CA PHE A 913 0.11 61.81 58.29
C PHE A 913 -0.26 62.01 56.78
N SER A 914 -1.49 61.75 56.29
CA SER A 914 -2.73 61.24 56.93
C SER A 914 -3.63 60.38 55.99
N THR A 915 -4.52 59.62 56.63
CA THR A 915 -5.47 58.59 56.16
C THR A 915 -6.76 59.06 55.47
N SER A 916 -7.32 58.21 54.59
CA SER A 916 -8.69 57.64 54.69
C SER A 916 -8.80 56.45 53.71
N VAL A 917 -8.86 55.18 54.16
CA VAL A 917 -9.95 54.41 54.82
C VAL A 917 -11.04 53.94 53.82
N PRO A 918 -11.27 52.60 53.64
CA PRO A 918 -12.10 52.05 52.56
C PRO A 918 -13.44 51.43 53.02
N ALA A 919 -14.25 50.93 52.08
CA ALA A 919 -15.34 49.99 52.33
C ALA A 919 -15.51 48.98 51.18
N THR A 920 -15.85 47.73 51.51
CA THR A 920 -16.03 46.61 50.57
C THR A 920 -17.47 46.09 50.60
N SER A 921 -17.99 45.73 49.43
CA SER A 921 -19.16 44.84 49.28
C SER A 921 -19.09 44.15 47.91
N ALA A 922 -19.83 43.10 47.58
CA ALA A 922 -20.26 41.88 48.26
C ALA A 922 -21.36 41.24 47.37
N ARG A 923 -20.97 40.22 46.58
CA ARG A 923 -21.79 39.16 45.94
C ARG A 923 -23.19 39.44 45.36
N SER A 924 -23.31 39.00 44.10
CA SER A 924 -24.35 38.09 43.53
C SER A 924 -25.65 38.66 42.93
N THR A 925 -26.24 37.83 42.05
CA THR A 925 -27.47 38.00 41.26
C THR A 925 -27.41 39.08 40.16
N SER A 926 -28.15 39.01 39.05
CA SER A 926 -28.66 37.87 38.25
C SER A 926 -29.15 38.40 36.88
N THR A 927 -29.37 37.51 35.89
CA THR A 927 -30.27 37.69 34.72
C THR A 927 -30.26 39.01 33.93
N ALA A 928 -29.87 38.96 32.65
CA ALA A 928 -30.21 40.01 31.66
C ALA A 928 -30.65 39.40 30.32
N ARG A 929 -31.71 39.96 29.72
CA ARG A 929 -32.30 39.54 28.43
C ARG A 929 -32.65 40.79 27.60
N SER A 930 -32.29 40.79 26.31
CA SER A 930 -32.65 41.80 25.28
C SER A 930 -31.97 43.19 25.32
N GLY A 931 -31.97 43.89 24.17
CA GLY A 931 -31.41 45.24 23.95
C GLY A 931 -30.12 45.25 23.11
N ARG A 932 -30.07 45.26 21.77
CA ARG A 932 -30.80 45.99 20.68
C ARG A 932 -30.18 47.38 20.36
N ARG A 933 -29.70 47.55 19.11
CA ARG A 933 -29.17 48.78 18.45
C ARG A 933 -27.74 49.20 18.89
N THR A 934 -26.94 50.00 18.15
CA THR A 934 -27.16 50.83 16.93
C THR A 934 -25.98 50.80 15.93
N SER A 935 -26.25 50.81 14.62
CA SER A 935 -25.33 51.34 13.58
C SER A 935 -26.07 51.66 12.25
N THR A 936 -26.77 52.80 12.20
CA THR A 936 -27.46 53.43 11.03
C THR A 936 -27.91 54.84 11.45
N PRO A 937 -28.40 55.73 10.55
CA PRO A 937 -28.44 55.72 9.08
C PRO A 937 -27.20 56.47 8.51
N ALA A 938 -27.09 57.05 7.30
CA ALA A 938 -27.93 57.24 6.09
C ALA A 938 -26.96 57.32 4.86
N SER A 939 -27.29 57.56 3.58
CA SER A 939 -28.49 57.79 2.72
C SER A 939 -28.00 57.61 1.25
N SER A 940 -28.75 57.65 0.14
CA SER A 940 -30.13 58.04 -0.23
C SER A 940 -30.59 57.15 -1.42
N ARG A 941 -31.87 56.71 -1.48
CA ARG A 941 -32.91 57.09 -2.49
C ARG A 941 -32.44 57.29 -3.96
N CYS A 942 -33.15 56.84 -5.01
CA CYS A 942 -34.41 56.08 -5.16
C CYS A 942 -34.65 55.67 -6.64
N SER A 943 -35.81 55.00 -6.90
CA SER A 943 -36.58 54.89 -8.17
C SER A 943 -36.14 53.89 -9.28
N ALA A 944 -36.98 53.76 -10.31
CA ALA A 944 -37.15 52.60 -11.20
C ALA A 944 -37.34 53.04 -12.71
N PRO A 945 -37.58 52.13 -13.69
CA PRO A 945 -37.42 52.38 -15.15
C PRO A 945 -38.56 53.25 -15.78
N PRO A 946 -38.41 53.92 -16.98
CA PRO A 946 -38.34 53.22 -18.29
C PRO A 946 -37.72 53.91 -19.56
N SER A 947 -37.34 53.07 -20.55
CA SER A 947 -37.52 53.20 -22.03
C SER A 947 -36.98 54.37 -22.91
N ARG A 948 -36.52 54.00 -24.14
CA ARG A 948 -36.40 54.78 -25.41
C ARG A 948 -35.33 55.91 -25.46
N ALA A 949 -34.69 56.27 -26.59
CA ALA A 949 -34.59 55.77 -27.99
C ALA A 949 -33.14 56.08 -28.51
N THR A 950 -32.61 55.67 -29.69
CA THR A 950 -33.08 55.87 -31.09
C THR A 950 -32.47 54.88 -32.10
N SER A 951 -33.12 54.75 -33.27
CA SER A 951 -32.65 54.03 -34.49
C SER A 951 -31.83 54.97 -35.41
N PRO A 952 -31.11 54.54 -36.49
CA PRO A 952 -31.58 53.70 -37.63
C PRO A 952 -30.55 52.62 -38.13
N ARG A 953 -30.76 51.72 -39.11
CA ARG A 953 -31.92 51.30 -39.97
C ARG A 953 -31.59 49.90 -40.57
N ARG A 954 -32.58 48.98 -40.62
CA ARG A 954 -32.89 47.95 -41.67
C ARG A 954 -31.80 46.93 -42.16
N SER A 955 -32.12 45.68 -42.53
CA SER A 955 -33.36 44.87 -42.42
C SER A 955 -33.18 43.42 -42.94
N THR A 956 -33.74 42.42 -42.21
CA THR A 956 -34.47 41.20 -42.70
C THR A 956 -33.77 40.19 -43.66
N PHE A 957 -34.02 38.86 -43.68
CA PHE A 957 -34.98 37.97 -42.98
C PHE A 957 -34.47 36.50 -42.91
N ARG A 958 -35.31 35.56 -42.45
CA ARG A 958 -35.05 34.09 -42.33
C ARG A 958 -35.79 33.27 -43.43
N ILE A 959 -35.71 31.93 -43.36
CA ILE A 959 -36.44 30.88 -44.16
C ILE A 959 -35.69 30.43 -45.44
N ALA A 960 -35.77 29.19 -45.97
CA ALA A 960 -35.57 27.81 -45.44
C ALA A 960 -35.96 26.75 -46.52
N CYS A 961 -35.50 25.50 -46.37
CA CYS A 961 -36.00 24.25 -46.99
C CYS A 961 -35.73 23.90 -48.48
N ALA A 962 -35.75 22.58 -48.72
CA ALA A 962 -36.01 21.80 -49.97
C ALA A 962 -34.86 21.26 -50.85
N ARG A 963 -34.99 19.95 -51.16
CA ARG A 963 -34.36 19.09 -52.20
C ARG A 963 -35.18 19.21 -53.53
N PRO A 964 -34.81 18.66 -54.73
CA PRO A 964 -34.07 17.39 -54.97
C PRO A 964 -33.10 17.34 -56.20
N SER A 965 -32.78 16.11 -56.64
CA SER A 965 -31.90 15.65 -57.74
C SER A 965 -32.69 15.46 -59.08
N PRO A 966 -32.27 14.75 -60.18
CA PRO A 966 -31.15 13.80 -60.43
C PRO A 966 -30.48 13.81 -61.86
N THR A 967 -29.81 12.69 -62.24
CA THR A 967 -29.30 12.26 -63.60
C THR A 967 -27.95 12.82 -64.11
N SER A 968 -27.08 12.10 -64.87
CA SER A 968 -26.98 10.65 -65.23
C SER A 968 -25.60 10.20 -65.81
N SER A 969 -25.31 8.89 -65.75
CA SER A 969 -24.52 8.02 -66.69
C SER A 969 -23.03 8.29 -67.07
N ARG A 970 -22.12 7.46 -66.50
CA ARG A 970 -21.26 6.37 -67.11
C ARG A 970 -21.09 6.26 -68.65
N PRO A 971 -20.10 5.49 -69.21
CA PRO A 971 -18.82 4.90 -68.68
C PRO A 971 -17.64 4.89 -69.75
N ILE A 972 -16.72 3.89 -69.68
CA ILE A 972 -15.74 3.35 -70.70
C ILE A 972 -14.27 3.84 -70.60
N SER A 973 -13.18 3.06 -70.85
CA SER A 973 -12.83 1.65 -70.51
C SER A 973 -11.34 1.30 -70.82
N ARG A 974 -10.82 0.22 -70.20
CA ARG A 974 -9.81 -0.77 -70.72
C ARG A 974 -8.33 -0.38 -71.00
N ARG A 975 -7.44 -1.20 -70.38
CA ARG A 975 -6.17 -1.80 -70.91
C ARG A 975 -5.01 -0.80 -71.18
N ARG A 976 -3.72 -1.16 -71.02
CA ARG A 976 -3.01 -2.45 -71.12
C ARG A 976 -1.62 -2.37 -70.43
N ALA A 977 -1.08 -3.49 -69.95
CA ALA A 977 0.38 -3.70 -69.75
C ALA A 977 0.94 -4.54 -70.94
N PRO A 978 2.21 -5.01 -70.99
CA PRO A 978 3.39 -4.78 -70.14
C PRO A 978 4.70 -4.49 -70.93
N SER A 979 5.86 -4.33 -70.25
CA SER A 979 7.16 -4.85 -70.73
C SER A 979 8.28 -4.79 -69.67
N THR A 980 9.18 -5.78 -69.68
CA THR A 980 10.34 -5.94 -68.78
C THR A 980 11.67 -5.51 -69.41
N SER A 981 12.62 -5.00 -68.61
CA SER A 981 14.02 -5.53 -68.49
C SER A 981 14.92 -4.60 -67.65
N ALA A 982 16.06 -5.11 -67.16
CA ALA A 982 17.05 -4.37 -66.35
C ALA A 982 18.39 -4.21 -67.09
N VAL A 983 19.29 -3.32 -66.63
CA VAL A 983 20.78 -3.36 -66.79
C VAL A 983 21.49 -2.18 -66.04
N LEU A 984 22.75 -2.37 -65.64
CA LEU A 984 23.70 -1.41 -64.99
C LEU A 984 24.87 -1.06 -65.97
N PRO A 985 25.81 -0.09 -65.77
CA PRO A 985 26.39 0.48 -64.52
C PRO A 985 26.77 2.01 -64.55
N GLY A 986 27.68 2.49 -63.65
CA GLY A 986 28.21 3.89 -63.52
C GLY A 986 29.44 4.23 -64.41
N PRO A 987 30.47 5.03 -64.02
CA PRO A 987 30.83 5.66 -62.71
C PRO A 987 31.50 7.10 -62.77
N CYS A 988 32.02 7.63 -61.63
CA CYS A 988 33.15 8.61 -61.49
C CYS A 988 33.55 8.76 -59.98
N LEU A 989 34.80 8.53 -59.52
CA LEU A 989 36.00 9.40 -59.43
C LEU A 989 35.81 10.70 -58.60
N MET A 990 36.64 11.08 -57.61
CA MET A 990 38.08 10.84 -57.29
C MET A 990 38.32 10.73 -55.73
N SER A 991 39.50 10.60 -55.08
CA SER A 991 40.95 10.52 -55.42
C SER A 991 41.73 9.61 -54.39
N LEU A 992 42.98 9.94 -53.96
CA LEU A 992 43.95 9.16 -53.14
C LEU A 992 45.10 10.09 -52.59
N PRO A 993 46.20 9.66 -51.89
CA PRO A 993 46.86 8.33 -51.72
C PRO A 993 47.19 7.96 -50.22
N CYS A 994 48.08 7.05 -49.78
CA CYS A 994 49.08 6.13 -50.37
C CYS A 994 49.50 4.96 -49.43
N SER A 995 50.14 3.89 -49.97
CA SER A 995 51.28 3.07 -49.43
C SER A 995 51.33 2.57 -47.95
N ARG A 996 51.67 1.32 -47.57
CA ARG A 996 52.29 0.14 -48.27
C ARG A 996 51.98 -1.20 -47.51
N ARG A 997 52.32 -2.36 -48.12
CA ARG A 997 52.23 -3.78 -47.64
C ARG A 997 53.63 -4.31 -47.17
N PRO A 998 53.87 -5.57 -46.65
CA PRO A 998 53.22 -6.87 -46.95
C PRO A 998 53.10 -7.99 -45.83
N LEU A 999 52.50 -9.15 -46.22
CA LEU A 999 52.55 -10.60 -45.83
C LEU A 999 53.33 -11.09 -44.55
N LEU A 1000 53.16 -12.27 -43.92
CA LEU A 1000 52.76 -13.68 -44.23
C LEU A 1000 52.03 -14.36 -43.00
N LEU A 1001 51.78 -15.70 -42.84
CA LEU A 1001 51.06 -16.74 -43.64
C LEU A 1001 51.13 -18.16 -42.95
N ARG A 1002 50.03 -18.99 -42.93
CA ARG A 1002 49.94 -20.46 -42.56
C ARG A 1002 50.14 -20.86 -41.06
N LEU A 1003 49.76 -22.04 -40.49
CA LEU A 1003 48.83 -23.19 -40.79
C LEU A 1003 48.66 -24.10 -39.53
N ARG A 1004 47.51 -24.80 -39.36
CA ARG A 1004 47.25 -26.09 -38.61
C ARG A 1004 47.64 -26.15 -37.10
N GLY A 1005 47.10 -27.03 -36.24
CA GLY A 1005 46.01 -28.02 -36.37
C GLY A 1005 46.31 -29.32 -35.58
N ALA A 1006 45.32 -29.89 -34.86
CA ALA A 1006 45.37 -31.14 -34.05
C ALA A 1006 46.27 -31.09 -32.77
N ALA A 1007 46.17 -31.97 -31.76
CA ALA A 1007 45.06 -32.77 -31.17
C ALA A 1007 45.53 -33.42 -29.82
N ALA A 1008 44.62 -34.12 -29.10
CA ALA A 1008 44.84 -34.93 -27.87
C ALA A 1008 45.29 -34.16 -26.60
N ARG A 1009 44.56 -34.21 -25.47
CA ARG A 1009 44.29 -35.33 -24.53
C ARG A 1009 45.53 -35.88 -23.81
N LEU A 1010 45.67 -35.58 -22.51
CA LEU A 1010 46.13 -36.52 -21.47
C LEU A 1010 45.82 -36.00 -20.05
N THR A 1011 45.54 -36.92 -19.13
CA THR A 1011 45.20 -36.74 -17.70
C THR A 1011 45.70 -37.99 -16.94
N PRO A 1012 45.63 -38.12 -15.58
CA PRO A 1012 45.43 -37.17 -14.48
C PRO A 1012 46.53 -37.30 -13.38
N ALA A 1013 46.23 -36.84 -12.15
CA ALA A 1013 46.93 -37.06 -10.86
C ALA A 1013 48.23 -36.26 -10.58
N ARG A 1014 48.61 -35.95 -9.32
CA ARG A 1014 48.05 -36.38 -8.01
C ARG A 1014 48.01 -35.24 -6.97
N ARG A 1015 47.09 -35.38 -6.00
CA ARG A 1015 46.69 -34.46 -4.91
C ARG A 1015 47.79 -33.82 -4.03
N LEU A 1016 47.43 -32.65 -3.48
CA LEU A 1016 47.73 -32.11 -2.13
C LEU A 1016 49.16 -31.66 -1.76
N ARG A 1017 49.40 -30.33 -1.87
CA ARG A 1017 49.68 -29.40 -0.72
C ARG A 1017 49.76 -27.96 -1.25
N GLY A 1018 49.02 -27.02 -0.66
CA GLY A 1018 48.98 -25.64 -1.15
C GLY A 1018 47.92 -24.70 -0.58
N LEU A 1019 47.53 -24.83 0.70
CA LEU A 1019 46.73 -23.79 1.36
C LEU A 1019 47.55 -22.49 1.44
N ARG A 1020 46.87 -21.33 1.28
CA ARG A 1020 47.42 -19.96 1.36
C ARG A 1020 48.43 -19.55 0.27
N ARG A 1021 47.95 -19.28 -0.96
CA ARG A 1021 48.30 -18.11 -1.81
C ARG A 1021 47.69 -18.20 -3.22
N MET A 1022 46.42 -17.79 -3.40
CA MET A 1022 45.88 -17.54 -4.75
C MET A 1022 44.65 -16.60 -4.82
N VAL A 1023 44.58 -15.57 -3.96
CA VAL A 1023 43.55 -14.51 -4.04
C VAL A 1023 44.23 -13.12 -3.96
N ALA A 1024 45.12 -12.84 -4.91
CA ALA A 1024 45.69 -11.50 -5.15
C ALA A 1024 46.39 -11.42 -6.52
N MET A 1025 46.19 -10.30 -7.23
CA MET A 1025 47.01 -9.75 -8.33
C MET A 1025 47.36 -10.63 -9.55
N SER A 1026 46.45 -10.63 -10.55
CA SER A 1026 46.74 -10.36 -11.98
C SER A 1026 45.39 -10.29 -12.72
N LEU A 1027 44.74 -9.16 -13.01
CA LEU A 1027 45.11 -7.74 -13.13
C LEU A 1027 45.82 -7.37 -14.45
N ARG A 1028 45.07 -6.67 -15.33
CA ARG A 1028 45.40 -6.12 -16.68
C ARG A 1028 45.26 -7.09 -17.88
N CYS A 1029 44.10 -7.06 -18.56
CA CYS A 1029 43.96 -6.49 -19.93
C CYS A 1029 42.64 -6.86 -20.64
N THR A 1030 41.58 -6.08 -20.41
CA THR A 1030 40.46 -5.91 -21.35
C THR A 1030 39.82 -4.53 -21.13
N LYS A 1031 40.42 -3.51 -21.75
CA LYS A 1031 39.81 -2.18 -21.91
C LYS A 1031 39.69 -1.93 -23.41
N CYS A 1032 38.56 -1.37 -23.84
CA CYS A 1032 38.17 -1.14 -25.24
C CYS A 1032 37.87 -2.40 -26.08
N MET A 1033 36.59 -2.76 -26.19
CA MET A 1033 35.92 -2.97 -27.49
C MET A 1033 34.39 -3.00 -27.31
N SER A 1034 33.80 -1.81 -27.23
CA SER A 1034 32.37 -1.54 -27.38
C SER A 1034 32.23 -0.10 -27.86
N LEU A 1035 32.20 0.07 -29.18
CA LEU A 1035 31.75 1.26 -29.89
C LEU A 1035 30.31 0.99 -30.37
#